data_AF-A0A7C0V5Q6-F1
#
_entry.id   AF-A0A7C0V5Q6-F1
#
_cell.length_a   1.000
_cell.length_b   1.000
_cell.length_c   1.000
_cell.angle_alpha   90.00
_cell.angle_beta   90.00
_cell.angle_gamma   90.00
#
_symmetry.space_group_name_H-M   'P 1'
#
loop_
_entity.id
_entity.type
_entity.pdbx_description
1 polymer ?
#
loop_
_entity_poly.entity_id
_entity_poly.type
_entity_poly.pdbx_seq_one_letter_code
_entity_poly.pdbx_strand_id
1 'polypeptide(L)'
;MTPRIGFYICHCGINIAYRVRVEEVAAFARQLPHVVVARDYKFMCSDPGQAMIEKDIVEMGLTRVVVASCSPRLHGKTFMGACQRAGLNPYYFQMASVREQVSWVTADMDEATDKAKSLAAAAIYRVNFHDRLEGRQAPVHPDILVVGGGIAGMQAALDIAESGHKVYLVERDTTIGGHMLQFDKTFPTLDCAACIGTPKMVEVAQNPNIELLTYSEVEEVTGFIGNFTVRIKRKPRYVKEGVCTGCGECAKVCPVTIPNSWDVGLGTRQAIGRTFPQAIPITFNIEKMDRAPCTVACPAGINVQGYVQLIKQGRYQAAVDLIRQRLPLPGVLGRVCPHPCEAGCRRAEVDSAVSIRDLKRFAADQVRGRPTAPPVIDERPEKIAVVGSGPAGLTVAYYLRLKGYQITLFEALDKLGGMLRVGIPDYRLPPEVLDEEIDQILSLGVKVQTGKCLGVDFTLDQLRAEGFAAVFLGVGAHASLRLNIPGEDTASGVVDAVRFLREVNLGSRELPGRRVVVVGGGNVAVDAARTARRLGAESVTIVYRRSRQEMPAYAEEIAGALEEGIVIEYLTAPVRVVAEDDRVVGFACMRTELGPADASGRRRPVPVEGSEFVIDCDCVIPAIGQRTDTGWAEGLEHLEWTARRTLKVDPATLQTSIPFVFAAGDAVSGPATVIEAVGAAHRAVAAMERFVAGEDMAACAAELASAPAPGRQWAPIPEAVKLQPRAAVVQREPAQRADDFEEVALAFEEEAAQREAGRCLNCGVCCECMACVEACEANAIDHAMKPEERSIQVGSIILATGYDTLDPTPMQPYGYGRYRNVYTALEFERLSNATGPTGGEILIRDADGQFTLPPRRVALLHCIGSRDVRYHEYCSRVCCMYALKYSHLIKEKVGHDTAVYDFYIDMRCFGEGYEEFYRRCQEEGTIFIRGKVAEIHEQPGAEGRPPELVCIGEDTLLGRKVKVPVDMVVLCTAIQARADTARVGRIFGVSQGGDGFFLEEHPKLAPLNTATDGVFLAGCCQKPMDIPDTVSQASGAAAKALALVVRGKVDVAPTISWIDPDVCIGCQVCIGLCPYTAIEFDDRRGVSVVNAALCKGCGSCSGFCPSGAARSMHFKPQQIFAEIDGIIDTICAVGR
;
A
#
# COMPACT_ATOMS: atom_id res chain seq x y z
N MET A 1 -53.42 -36.14 3.29
CA MET A 1 -53.18 -37.53 2.82
C MET A 1 -52.12 -38.15 3.70
N THR A 2 -52.30 -39.40 4.14
CA THR A 2 -51.27 -40.12 4.89
C THR A 2 -50.04 -40.36 4.00
N PRO A 3 -48.81 -40.08 4.46
CA PRO A 3 -47.61 -40.33 3.67
C PRO A 3 -47.50 -41.80 3.23
N ARG A 4 -46.98 -42.02 2.02
CA ARG A 4 -46.63 -43.32 1.45
C ARG A 4 -45.19 -43.25 0.95
N ILE A 5 -44.27 -43.85 1.68
CA ILE A 5 -42.82 -43.71 1.46
C ILE A 5 -42.28 -44.91 0.69
N GLY A 6 -41.52 -44.66 -0.37
CA GLY A 6 -40.63 -45.65 -0.97
C GLY A 6 -39.19 -45.44 -0.50
N PHE A 7 -38.61 -46.46 0.10
CA PHE A 7 -37.22 -46.46 0.56
C PHE A 7 -36.33 -47.31 -0.36
N TYR A 8 -35.18 -46.76 -0.75
CA TYR A 8 -34.23 -47.45 -1.63
C TYR A 8 -32.81 -47.33 -1.10
N ILE A 9 -32.10 -48.44 -0.93
CA ILE A 9 -30.69 -48.44 -0.55
C ILE A 9 -29.78 -48.92 -1.68
N CYS A 10 -28.72 -48.16 -1.94
CA CYS A 10 -27.76 -48.46 -3.00
C CYS A 10 -26.63 -49.33 -2.49
N HIS A 11 -26.16 -50.30 -3.29
CA HIS A 11 -24.92 -51.03 -3.00
C HIS A 11 -23.68 -50.22 -3.41
N CYS A 12 -23.84 -49.38 -4.44
CA CYS A 12 -22.78 -48.62 -5.11
C CYS A 12 -21.61 -49.51 -5.56
N GLY A 13 -21.97 -50.65 -6.19
CA GLY A 13 -21.04 -51.74 -6.43
C GLY A 13 -20.65 -52.37 -5.11
N ILE A 14 -19.40 -52.15 -4.68
CA ILE A 14 -18.92 -52.55 -3.36
C ILE A 14 -18.73 -51.35 -2.41
N ASN A 15 -18.92 -50.10 -2.86
CA ASN A 15 -18.57 -48.94 -2.03
C ASN A 15 -19.42 -48.84 -0.76
N ILE A 16 -20.70 -49.24 -0.82
CA ILE A 16 -21.58 -49.28 0.36
C ILE A 16 -21.67 -50.72 0.87
N ALA A 17 -21.99 -51.67 -0.02
CA ALA A 17 -22.22 -53.07 0.34
C ALA A 17 -21.01 -53.80 0.95
N TYR A 18 -19.78 -53.28 0.80
CA TYR A 18 -18.59 -53.85 1.45
C TYR A 18 -18.58 -53.67 2.98
N ARG A 19 -19.19 -52.59 3.50
CA ARG A 19 -19.23 -52.29 4.94
C ARG A 19 -20.63 -52.24 5.52
N VAL A 20 -21.67 -52.12 4.69
CA VAL A 20 -23.06 -52.02 5.12
C VAL A 20 -23.84 -53.21 4.58
N ARG A 21 -24.51 -53.96 5.46
CA ARG A 21 -25.45 -55.03 5.05
C ARG A 21 -26.75 -54.41 4.52
N VAL A 22 -26.70 -53.98 3.27
CA VAL A 22 -27.77 -53.21 2.61
C VAL A 22 -29.14 -53.89 2.63
N GLU A 23 -29.17 -55.22 2.52
CA GLU A 23 -30.41 -56.01 2.63
C GLU A 23 -31.03 -55.91 4.03
N GLU A 24 -30.21 -55.92 5.09
CA GLU A 24 -30.67 -55.73 6.47
C GLU A 24 -31.22 -54.32 6.69
N VAL A 25 -30.59 -53.30 6.09
CA VAL A 25 -31.08 -51.92 6.19
C VAL A 25 -32.42 -51.77 5.45
N ALA A 26 -32.58 -52.39 4.28
CA ALA A 26 -33.86 -52.40 3.55
C ALA A 26 -34.95 -53.13 4.34
N ALA A 27 -34.61 -54.27 4.96
CA ALA A 27 -35.53 -55.03 5.81
C ALA A 27 -35.96 -54.23 7.05
N PHE A 28 -35.01 -53.54 7.70
CA PHE A 28 -35.27 -52.63 8.81
C PHE A 28 -36.19 -51.47 8.39
N ALA A 29 -35.86 -50.77 7.30
CA ALA A 29 -36.64 -49.63 6.81
C ALA A 29 -38.09 -50.00 6.49
N ARG A 30 -38.35 -51.23 6.03
CA ARG A 30 -39.71 -51.73 5.76
C ARG A 30 -40.62 -51.73 7.00
N GLN A 31 -40.06 -51.83 8.20
CA GLN A 31 -40.83 -51.86 9.46
C GLN A 31 -41.18 -50.46 9.97
N LEU A 32 -40.61 -49.41 9.38
CA LEU A 32 -40.80 -48.04 9.84
C LEU A 32 -42.14 -47.44 9.36
N PRO A 33 -42.71 -46.47 10.11
CA PRO A 33 -44.00 -45.88 9.78
C PRO A 33 -44.06 -45.34 8.35
N HIS A 34 -45.19 -45.57 7.69
CA HIS A 34 -45.52 -45.06 6.35
C HIS A 34 -44.68 -45.62 5.18
N VAL A 35 -43.72 -46.52 5.43
CA VAL A 35 -42.94 -47.19 4.37
C VAL A 35 -43.78 -48.27 3.69
N VAL A 36 -44.08 -48.07 2.40
CA VAL A 36 -44.90 -48.99 1.59
C VAL A 36 -44.02 -49.98 0.81
N VAL A 37 -42.83 -49.53 0.41
CA VAL A 37 -41.86 -50.35 -0.31
C VAL A 37 -40.44 -50.01 0.16
N ALA A 38 -39.64 -51.05 0.36
CA ALA A 38 -38.23 -50.93 0.69
C ALA A 38 -37.42 -51.92 -0.15
N ARG A 39 -36.47 -51.42 -0.95
CA ARG A 39 -35.65 -52.22 -1.88
C ARG A 39 -34.18 -51.85 -1.77
N ASP A 40 -33.33 -52.80 -2.10
CA ASP A 40 -31.91 -52.58 -2.35
C ASP A 40 -31.59 -52.83 -3.83
N TYR A 41 -30.62 -52.07 -4.38
CA TYR A 41 -30.18 -52.26 -5.76
C TYR A 41 -28.72 -51.83 -5.95
N LYS A 42 -28.05 -52.46 -6.92
CA LYS A 42 -26.60 -52.29 -7.15
C LYS A 42 -26.19 -50.83 -7.38
N PHE A 43 -26.91 -50.13 -8.25
CA PHE A 43 -26.63 -48.74 -8.61
C PHE A 43 -27.93 -47.95 -8.73
N MET A 44 -28.40 -47.36 -7.64
CA MET A 44 -29.67 -46.59 -7.65
C MET A 44 -29.65 -45.42 -8.64
N CYS A 45 -28.49 -44.80 -8.89
CA CYS A 45 -28.37 -43.67 -9.81
C CYS A 45 -28.34 -44.07 -11.30
N SER A 46 -28.24 -45.36 -11.65
CA SER A 46 -28.31 -45.81 -13.04
C SER A 46 -29.74 -45.79 -13.58
N ASP A 47 -29.92 -45.87 -14.90
CA ASP A 47 -31.24 -45.85 -15.52
C ASP A 47 -32.19 -46.92 -14.95
N PRO A 48 -31.78 -48.19 -14.74
CA PRO A 48 -32.64 -49.18 -14.08
C PRO A 48 -33.03 -48.80 -12.64
N GLY A 49 -32.11 -48.18 -11.89
CA GLY A 49 -32.38 -47.74 -10.52
C GLY A 49 -33.38 -46.58 -10.48
N GLN A 50 -33.22 -45.60 -11.37
CA GLN A 50 -34.15 -44.48 -11.50
C GLN A 50 -35.53 -44.94 -12.01
N ALA A 51 -35.57 -45.81 -13.03
CA ALA A 51 -36.80 -46.37 -13.56
C ALA A 51 -37.57 -47.20 -12.51
N MET A 52 -36.86 -47.87 -11.60
CA MET A 52 -37.48 -48.57 -10.46
C MET A 52 -38.21 -47.60 -9.54
N ILE A 53 -37.57 -46.48 -9.17
CA ILE A 53 -38.20 -45.43 -8.35
C ILE A 53 -39.42 -44.86 -9.09
N GLU A 54 -39.28 -44.52 -10.36
CA GLU A 54 -40.36 -43.94 -11.18
C GLU A 54 -41.57 -44.88 -11.28
N LYS A 55 -41.31 -46.16 -11.53
CA LYS A 55 -42.33 -47.20 -11.61
C LYS A 55 -43.07 -47.37 -10.28
N ASP A 56 -42.33 -47.51 -9.18
CA ASP A 56 -42.92 -47.70 -7.86
C ASP A 56 -43.74 -46.45 -7.43
N ILE A 57 -43.30 -45.23 -7.79
CA ILE A 57 -44.09 -44.00 -7.54
C ILE A 57 -45.48 -44.11 -8.14
N VAL A 58 -45.57 -44.51 -9.41
CA VAL A 58 -46.84 -44.60 -10.15
C VAL A 58 -47.67 -45.80 -9.70
N GLU A 59 -47.07 -47.00 -9.67
CA GLU A 59 -47.80 -48.25 -9.40
C GLU A 59 -48.25 -48.36 -7.94
N MET A 60 -47.44 -47.86 -7.00
CA MET A 60 -47.74 -47.98 -5.56
C MET A 60 -48.31 -46.68 -4.97
N GLY A 61 -48.48 -45.65 -5.79
CA GLY A 61 -48.99 -44.34 -5.37
C GLY A 61 -48.14 -43.72 -4.26
N LEU A 62 -46.82 -43.71 -4.43
CA LEU A 62 -45.90 -43.14 -3.44
C LEU A 62 -46.04 -41.62 -3.39
N THR A 63 -46.06 -41.07 -2.19
CA THR A 63 -46.09 -39.62 -1.97
C THR A 63 -44.77 -39.07 -1.47
N ARG A 64 -43.81 -39.92 -1.11
CA ARG A 64 -42.47 -39.56 -0.60
C ARG A 64 -41.45 -40.60 -1.05
N VAL A 65 -40.21 -40.18 -1.24
CA VAL A 65 -39.10 -41.08 -1.61
C VAL A 65 -37.90 -40.82 -0.71
N VAL A 66 -37.28 -41.90 -0.22
CA VAL A 66 -36.01 -41.87 0.50
C VAL A 66 -35.00 -42.72 -0.24
N VAL A 67 -33.82 -42.17 -0.52
CA VAL A 67 -32.69 -42.93 -1.08
C VAL A 67 -31.51 -42.90 -0.12
N ALA A 68 -31.12 -44.06 0.41
CA ALA A 68 -29.88 -44.25 1.16
C ALA A 68 -28.75 -44.63 0.20
N SER A 69 -27.86 -43.69 -0.11
CA SER A 69 -26.75 -43.95 -1.04
C SER A 69 -25.53 -43.05 -0.78
N CYS A 70 -25.09 -42.28 -1.77
CA CYS A 70 -23.99 -41.33 -1.67
C CYS A 70 -24.43 -39.98 -1.09
N SER A 71 -23.57 -38.98 -1.18
CA SER A 71 -23.90 -37.61 -0.80
C SER A 71 -25.04 -37.00 -1.66
N PRO A 72 -25.96 -36.24 -1.05
CA PRO A 72 -26.95 -35.44 -1.79
C PRO A 72 -26.33 -34.36 -2.68
N ARG A 73 -25.07 -33.96 -2.41
CA ARG A 73 -24.31 -33.05 -3.29
C ARG A 73 -24.01 -33.69 -4.65
N LEU A 74 -23.94 -35.02 -4.72
CA LEU A 74 -23.62 -35.74 -5.95
C LEU A 74 -24.86 -36.11 -6.76
N HIS A 75 -25.81 -36.82 -6.13
CA HIS A 75 -26.97 -37.39 -6.84
C HIS A 75 -28.32 -36.92 -6.30
N GLY A 76 -28.37 -35.92 -5.41
CA GLY A 76 -29.63 -35.36 -4.94
C GLY A 76 -30.51 -34.87 -6.10
N LYS A 77 -29.95 -34.02 -6.99
CA LYS A 77 -30.64 -33.54 -8.20
C LYS A 77 -31.05 -34.69 -9.14
N THR A 78 -30.25 -35.76 -9.23
CA THR A 78 -30.57 -36.94 -10.04
C THR A 78 -31.85 -37.61 -9.56
N PHE A 79 -31.97 -37.89 -8.26
CA PHE A 79 -33.16 -38.54 -7.70
C PHE A 79 -34.37 -37.63 -7.60
N MET A 80 -34.16 -36.33 -7.35
CA MET A 80 -35.21 -35.31 -7.48
C MET A 80 -35.78 -35.29 -8.91
N GLY A 81 -34.92 -35.40 -9.93
CA GLY A 81 -35.32 -35.51 -11.32
C GLY A 81 -36.13 -36.77 -11.62
N ALA A 82 -35.75 -37.92 -11.06
CA ALA A 82 -36.54 -39.16 -11.18
C ALA A 82 -37.93 -39.00 -10.55
N CYS A 83 -38.00 -38.42 -9.35
CA CYS A 83 -39.29 -38.10 -8.71
C CYS A 83 -40.15 -37.20 -9.60
N GLN A 84 -39.56 -36.14 -10.14
CA GLN A 84 -40.25 -35.18 -11.00
C GLN A 84 -40.78 -35.81 -12.30
N ARG A 85 -39.99 -36.68 -12.95
CA ARG A 85 -40.44 -37.41 -14.16
C ARG A 85 -41.62 -38.32 -13.90
N ALA A 86 -41.72 -38.90 -12.70
CA ALA A 86 -42.86 -39.70 -12.26
C ALA A 86 -44.05 -38.87 -11.71
N GLY A 87 -43.98 -37.53 -11.79
CA GLY A 87 -45.04 -36.64 -11.31
C GLY A 87 -45.02 -36.34 -9.82
N LEU A 88 -44.00 -36.78 -9.08
CA LEU A 88 -43.81 -36.46 -7.66
C LEU A 88 -43.02 -35.17 -7.50
N ASN A 89 -43.45 -34.27 -6.62
CA ASN A 89 -42.72 -33.03 -6.35
C ASN A 89 -41.28 -33.34 -5.88
N PRO A 90 -40.25 -32.70 -6.45
CA PRO A 90 -38.85 -33.04 -6.15
C PRO A 90 -38.45 -32.78 -4.70
N TYR A 91 -39.20 -31.98 -3.93
CA TYR A 91 -38.93 -31.74 -2.50
C TYR A 91 -39.66 -32.71 -1.57
N TYR A 92 -40.41 -33.67 -2.12
CA TYR A 92 -40.89 -34.86 -1.41
C TYR A 92 -39.88 -36.01 -1.38
N PHE A 93 -38.66 -35.72 -1.78
CA PHE A 93 -37.50 -36.60 -1.70
C PHE A 93 -36.62 -36.24 -0.50
N GLN A 94 -36.01 -37.25 0.13
CA GLN A 94 -34.94 -37.11 1.13
C GLN A 94 -33.82 -38.12 0.85
N MET A 95 -32.57 -37.76 1.13
CA MET A 95 -31.42 -38.62 0.91
C MET A 95 -30.68 -38.90 2.21
N ALA A 96 -30.29 -40.15 2.44
CA ALA A 96 -29.39 -40.55 3.50
C ALA A 96 -28.01 -40.89 2.91
N SER A 97 -26.97 -40.19 3.36
CA SER A 97 -25.59 -40.43 2.88
C SER A 97 -24.96 -41.57 3.66
N VAL A 98 -25.08 -42.80 3.15
CA VAL A 98 -24.52 -44.01 3.78
C VAL A 98 -23.19 -44.45 3.14
N ARG A 99 -22.66 -43.70 2.17
CA ARG A 99 -21.34 -43.93 1.59
C ARG A 99 -20.28 -43.07 2.27
N GLU A 100 -20.27 -41.77 1.98
CA GLU A 100 -19.27 -40.82 2.48
C GLU A 100 -19.29 -40.67 4.01
N GLN A 101 -20.46 -40.78 4.65
CA GLN A 101 -20.60 -40.59 6.10
C GLN A 101 -20.64 -41.91 6.90
N VAL A 102 -20.68 -43.06 6.22
CA VAL A 102 -20.79 -44.38 6.86
C VAL A 102 -19.77 -45.36 6.26
N SER A 103 -20.05 -45.93 5.08
CA SER A 103 -19.26 -47.08 4.58
C SER A 103 -17.78 -46.76 4.32
N TRP A 104 -17.43 -45.54 3.93
CA TRP A 104 -16.03 -45.16 3.66
C TRP A 104 -15.22 -44.80 4.91
N VAL A 105 -15.89 -44.48 6.01
CA VAL A 105 -15.26 -43.92 7.22
C VAL A 105 -15.44 -44.78 8.45
N THR A 106 -16.28 -45.83 8.37
CA THR A 106 -16.55 -46.75 9.49
C THR A 106 -15.94 -48.10 9.16
N ALA A 107 -14.96 -48.52 9.96
CA ALA A 107 -14.22 -49.75 9.70
C ALA A 107 -15.03 -51.00 10.04
N ASP A 108 -15.76 -50.98 11.14
CA ASP A 108 -16.57 -52.12 11.58
C ASP A 108 -17.89 -52.23 10.79
N MET A 109 -18.24 -53.45 10.38
CA MET A 109 -19.40 -53.70 9.52
C MET A 109 -20.72 -53.64 10.30
N ASP A 110 -20.73 -54.07 11.56
CA ASP A 110 -21.93 -54.02 12.41
C ASP A 110 -22.24 -52.55 12.72
N GLU A 111 -21.24 -51.80 13.17
CA GLU A 111 -21.34 -50.36 13.45
C GLU A 111 -21.78 -49.59 12.20
N ALA A 112 -21.17 -49.86 11.04
CA ALA A 112 -21.56 -49.23 9.78
C ALA A 112 -23.01 -49.56 9.39
N THR A 113 -23.46 -50.81 9.61
CA THR A 113 -24.83 -51.22 9.30
C THR A 113 -25.84 -50.55 10.24
N ASP A 114 -25.56 -50.48 11.53
CA ASP A 114 -26.46 -49.85 12.51
C ASP A 114 -26.50 -48.32 12.36
N LYS A 115 -25.37 -47.71 12.01
CA LYS A 115 -25.33 -46.30 11.61
C LYS A 115 -26.13 -46.04 10.34
N ALA A 116 -26.06 -46.93 9.35
CA ALA A 116 -26.86 -46.82 8.13
C ALA A 116 -28.37 -46.96 8.41
N LYS A 117 -28.78 -47.86 9.31
CA LYS A 117 -30.18 -47.96 9.79
C LYS A 117 -30.63 -46.67 10.46
N SER A 118 -29.80 -46.10 11.34
CA SER A 118 -30.09 -44.83 12.03
C SER A 118 -30.28 -43.68 11.05
N LEU A 119 -29.42 -43.53 10.05
CA LEU A 119 -29.57 -42.50 9.02
C LEU A 119 -30.78 -42.75 8.09
N ALA A 120 -31.10 -44.01 7.80
CA ALA A 120 -32.29 -44.36 7.04
C ALA A 120 -33.57 -43.96 7.79
N ALA A 121 -33.64 -44.26 9.09
CA ALA A 121 -34.75 -43.86 9.95
C ALA A 121 -34.88 -42.34 10.05
N ALA A 122 -33.78 -41.63 10.29
CA ALA A 122 -33.73 -40.16 10.31
C ALA A 122 -34.38 -39.56 9.04
N ALA A 123 -33.96 -40.05 7.87
CA ALA A 123 -34.48 -39.60 6.58
C ALA A 123 -35.97 -39.94 6.39
N ILE A 124 -36.41 -41.13 6.81
CA ILE A 124 -37.82 -41.57 6.74
C ILE A 124 -38.69 -40.72 7.66
N TYR A 125 -38.27 -40.46 8.89
CA TYR A 125 -39.03 -39.65 9.83
C TYR A 125 -39.16 -38.21 9.33
N ARG A 126 -38.07 -37.62 8.82
CA ARG A 126 -38.06 -36.27 8.28
C ARG A 126 -38.96 -36.11 7.05
N VAL A 127 -38.90 -37.04 6.09
CA VAL A 127 -39.59 -36.92 4.80
C VAL A 127 -41.11 -36.89 4.95
N ASN A 128 -41.65 -37.45 6.05
CA ASN A 128 -43.08 -37.37 6.39
C ASN A 128 -43.59 -35.93 6.47
N PHE A 129 -42.74 -35.01 6.95
CA PHE A 129 -43.08 -33.61 7.16
C PHE A 129 -42.62 -32.70 6.02
N HIS A 130 -42.10 -33.26 4.92
CA HIS A 130 -41.78 -32.46 3.74
C HIS A 130 -43.04 -31.84 3.16
N ASP A 131 -42.91 -30.59 2.70
CA ASP A 131 -43.95 -29.83 2.02
C ASP A 131 -43.70 -29.80 0.52
N ARG A 132 -44.77 -29.55 -0.24
CA ARG A 132 -44.64 -29.25 -1.67
C ARG A 132 -43.94 -27.90 -1.80
N LEU A 133 -42.79 -27.88 -2.47
CA LEU A 133 -42.07 -26.65 -2.80
C LEU A 133 -41.97 -26.52 -4.32
N GLU A 134 -42.14 -25.30 -4.82
CA GLU A 134 -42.02 -24.99 -6.24
C GLU A 134 -40.91 -23.98 -6.43
N GLY A 135 -39.92 -24.34 -7.24
CA GLY A 135 -38.85 -23.44 -7.64
C GLY A 135 -39.43 -22.22 -8.36
N ARG A 136 -38.76 -21.08 -8.22
CA ARG A 136 -39.11 -19.87 -8.97
C ARG A 136 -38.14 -19.73 -10.13
N GLN A 137 -38.64 -19.31 -11.29
CA GLN A 137 -37.77 -18.93 -12.39
C GLN A 137 -37.34 -17.48 -12.22
N ALA A 138 -36.04 -17.25 -12.32
CA ALA A 138 -35.49 -15.91 -12.45
C ALA A 138 -34.91 -15.73 -13.86
N PRO A 139 -35.04 -14.55 -14.47
CA PRO A 139 -34.34 -14.24 -15.71
C PRO A 139 -32.83 -14.28 -15.50
N VAL A 140 -32.07 -14.55 -16.57
CA VAL A 140 -30.61 -14.49 -16.57
C VAL A 140 -30.18 -13.24 -17.31
N HIS A 141 -29.40 -12.39 -16.65
CA HIS A 141 -28.74 -11.26 -17.28
C HIS A 141 -27.74 -11.76 -18.33
N PRO A 142 -27.72 -11.18 -19.55
CA PRO A 142 -26.95 -11.75 -20.67
C PRO A 142 -25.44 -11.55 -20.55
N ASP A 143 -24.99 -10.54 -19.82
CA ASP A 143 -23.57 -10.19 -19.71
C ASP A 143 -22.85 -11.14 -18.74
N ILE A 144 -21.57 -11.40 -19.00
CA ILE A 144 -20.73 -12.30 -18.21
C ILE A 144 -19.53 -11.52 -17.64
N LEU A 145 -19.08 -11.89 -16.44
CA LEU A 145 -17.85 -11.37 -15.85
C LEU A 145 -16.75 -12.44 -15.87
N VAL A 146 -15.55 -12.06 -16.31
CA VAL A 146 -14.32 -12.84 -16.17
C VAL A 146 -13.34 -12.09 -15.28
N VAL A 147 -12.77 -12.76 -14.28
CA VAL A 147 -11.89 -12.16 -13.28
C VAL A 147 -10.49 -12.76 -13.38
N GLY A 148 -9.53 -11.95 -13.83
CA GLY A 148 -8.15 -12.32 -14.10
C GLY A 148 -7.88 -12.43 -15.60
N GLY A 149 -7.03 -11.55 -16.12
CA GLY A 149 -6.63 -11.43 -17.53
C GLY A 149 -5.39 -12.25 -17.89
N GLY A 150 -5.14 -13.37 -17.21
CA GLY A 150 -4.18 -14.38 -17.68
C GLY A 150 -4.71 -15.13 -18.92
N ILE A 151 -3.95 -16.10 -19.43
CA ILE A 151 -4.35 -16.88 -20.61
C ILE A 151 -5.73 -17.54 -20.47
N ALA A 152 -6.10 -18.03 -19.28
CA ALA A 152 -7.43 -18.58 -19.03
C ALA A 152 -8.53 -17.53 -19.19
N GLY A 153 -8.40 -16.36 -18.55
CA GLY A 153 -9.43 -15.35 -18.64
C GLY A 153 -9.53 -14.69 -20.00
N MET A 154 -8.39 -14.49 -20.68
CA MET A 154 -8.38 -14.02 -22.07
C MET A 154 -9.11 -15.00 -22.99
N GLN A 155 -8.82 -16.30 -22.90
CA GLN A 155 -9.51 -17.30 -23.71
C GLN A 155 -11.01 -17.35 -23.41
N ALA A 156 -11.40 -17.38 -22.13
CA ALA A 156 -12.80 -17.42 -21.75
C ALA A 156 -13.56 -16.18 -22.27
N ALA A 157 -12.96 -15.00 -22.17
CA ALA A 157 -13.55 -13.76 -22.67
C ALA A 157 -13.71 -13.78 -24.20
N LEU A 158 -12.70 -14.26 -24.94
CA LEU A 158 -12.77 -14.39 -26.39
C LEU A 158 -13.89 -15.36 -26.82
N ASP A 159 -13.96 -16.55 -26.23
CA ASP A 159 -14.99 -17.55 -26.59
C ASP A 159 -16.42 -17.03 -26.33
N ILE A 160 -16.60 -16.26 -25.24
CA ILE A 160 -17.87 -15.61 -24.92
C ILE A 160 -18.20 -14.51 -25.94
N ALA A 161 -17.22 -13.67 -26.25
CA ALA A 161 -17.38 -12.54 -27.14
C ALA A 161 -17.64 -12.95 -28.59
N GLU A 162 -16.94 -13.99 -29.07
CA GLU A 162 -17.14 -14.62 -30.38
C GLU A 162 -18.51 -15.29 -30.49
N SER A 163 -19.08 -15.74 -29.37
CA SER A 163 -20.46 -16.22 -29.29
C SER A 163 -21.51 -15.09 -29.30
N GLY A 164 -21.08 -13.82 -29.42
CA GLY A 164 -21.97 -12.66 -29.54
C GLY A 164 -22.47 -12.08 -28.23
N HIS A 165 -21.86 -12.43 -27.09
CA HIS A 165 -22.27 -11.97 -25.77
C HIS A 165 -21.27 -10.96 -25.18
N LYS A 166 -21.79 -9.96 -24.46
CA LYS A 166 -20.97 -8.99 -23.76
C LYS A 166 -20.26 -9.65 -22.58
N VAL A 167 -18.96 -9.36 -22.44
CA VAL A 167 -18.14 -9.81 -21.32
C VAL A 167 -17.35 -8.66 -20.72
N TYR A 168 -17.34 -8.59 -19.40
CA TYR A 168 -16.45 -7.73 -18.64
C TYR A 168 -15.22 -8.53 -18.25
N LEU A 169 -14.02 -8.10 -18.64
CA LEU A 169 -12.76 -8.74 -18.24
C LEU A 169 -12.03 -7.83 -17.24
N VAL A 170 -12.01 -8.22 -15.97
CA VAL A 170 -11.35 -7.47 -14.89
C VAL A 170 -9.96 -8.02 -14.64
N GLU A 171 -8.94 -7.17 -14.75
CA GLU A 171 -7.54 -7.49 -14.49
C GLU A 171 -6.95 -6.52 -13.46
N ARG A 172 -6.31 -7.07 -12.41
CA ARG A 172 -5.80 -6.31 -11.27
C ARG A 172 -4.57 -5.49 -11.59
N ASP A 173 -3.78 -5.97 -12.55
CA ASP A 173 -2.54 -5.37 -13.02
C ASP A 173 -2.82 -4.40 -14.16
N THR A 174 -1.82 -3.60 -14.50
CA THR A 174 -1.92 -2.59 -15.56
C THR A 174 -2.02 -3.19 -16.96
N THR A 175 -1.89 -4.51 -17.10
CA THR A 175 -1.92 -5.25 -18.37
C THR A 175 -2.50 -6.64 -18.18
N ILE A 176 -3.16 -7.15 -19.22
CA ILE A 176 -3.47 -8.58 -19.35
C ILE A 176 -2.22 -9.37 -19.79
N GLY A 177 -2.31 -10.71 -19.74
CA GLY A 177 -1.27 -11.66 -20.12
C GLY A 177 -0.93 -12.66 -19.02
N GLY A 178 -0.82 -12.19 -17.77
CA GLY A 178 -0.41 -13.00 -16.63
C GLY A 178 0.99 -13.62 -16.80
N HIS A 179 1.29 -14.68 -16.03
CA HIS A 179 2.61 -15.34 -16.03
C HIS A 179 3.04 -15.87 -17.40
N MET A 180 2.11 -16.29 -18.25
CA MET A 180 2.44 -16.81 -19.58
C MET A 180 3.27 -15.80 -20.39
N LEU A 181 2.97 -14.51 -20.29
CA LEU A 181 3.68 -13.45 -21.02
C LEU A 181 5.02 -13.07 -20.39
N GLN A 182 5.33 -13.57 -19.19
CA GLN A 182 6.66 -13.46 -18.59
C GLN A 182 7.62 -14.53 -19.14
N PHE A 183 7.10 -15.64 -19.67
CA PHE A 183 7.90 -16.73 -20.20
C PHE A 183 8.57 -16.35 -21.52
N ASP A 184 9.72 -16.96 -21.81
CA ASP A 184 10.36 -16.83 -23.12
C ASP A 184 9.67 -17.72 -24.16
N LYS A 185 9.77 -19.04 -23.95
CA LYS A 185 9.12 -20.07 -24.77
C LYS A 185 8.10 -20.88 -23.98
N THR A 186 7.28 -21.64 -24.68
CA THR A 186 6.32 -22.59 -24.10
C THR A 186 6.66 -24.02 -24.54
N PHE A 187 6.57 -24.99 -23.62
CA PHE A 187 6.76 -26.40 -23.95
C PHE A 187 5.46 -27.00 -24.50
N PRO A 188 5.52 -28.11 -25.27
CA PRO A 188 6.71 -28.80 -25.76
C PRO A 188 7.21 -28.22 -27.10
N THR A 189 6.45 -27.33 -27.74
CA THR A 189 6.70 -26.86 -29.10
C THR A 189 7.85 -25.86 -29.20
N LEU A 190 8.23 -25.23 -28.07
CA LEU A 190 9.20 -24.14 -28.00
C LEU A 190 8.77 -22.87 -28.74
N ASP A 191 7.46 -22.71 -28.93
CA ASP A 191 6.88 -21.46 -29.43
C ASP A 191 7.15 -20.33 -28.45
N CYS A 192 7.45 -19.15 -29.01
CA CYS A 192 7.58 -17.93 -28.22
C CYS A 192 6.25 -17.61 -27.54
N ALA A 193 6.26 -17.45 -26.21
CA ALA A 193 5.05 -17.20 -25.44
C ALA A 193 4.36 -15.90 -25.87
N ALA A 194 5.15 -14.87 -26.20
CA ALA A 194 4.64 -13.62 -26.72
C ALA A 194 4.05 -13.76 -28.14
N CYS A 195 4.59 -14.63 -29.00
CA CYS A 195 4.07 -14.83 -30.35
C CYS A 195 2.66 -15.42 -30.36
N ILE A 196 2.32 -16.25 -29.37
CA ILE A 196 0.97 -16.83 -29.23
C ILE A 196 0.07 -16.04 -28.28
N GLY A 197 0.64 -15.39 -27.25
CA GLY A 197 -0.10 -14.63 -26.25
C GLY A 197 -0.49 -13.23 -26.71
N THR A 198 0.42 -12.49 -27.35
CA THR A 198 0.18 -11.10 -27.76
C THR A 198 -0.98 -10.95 -28.75
N PRO A 199 -1.14 -11.83 -29.77
CA PRO A 199 -2.31 -11.76 -30.65
C PRO A 199 -3.64 -11.85 -29.88
N LYS A 200 -3.74 -12.75 -28.89
CA LYS A 200 -4.92 -12.86 -28.02
C LYS A 200 -5.13 -11.61 -27.17
N MET A 201 -4.06 -11.00 -26.66
CA MET A 201 -4.16 -9.73 -25.92
C MET A 201 -4.73 -8.61 -26.80
N VAL A 202 -4.25 -8.51 -28.04
CA VAL A 202 -4.73 -7.51 -29.02
C VAL A 202 -6.19 -7.77 -29.37
N GLU A 203 -6.54 -9.03 -29.64
CA GLU A 203 -7.91 -9.44 -29.94
C GLU A 203 -8.86 -9.10 -28.79
N VAL A 204 -8.48 -9.40 -27.55
CA VAL A 204 -9.23 -9.03 -26.35
C VAL A 204 -9.49 -7.53 -26.27
N ALA A 205 -8.47 -6.70 -26.53
CA ALA A 205 -8.59 -5.25 -26.43
C ALA A 205 -9.34 -4.58 -27.60
N GLN A 206 -9.41 -5.24 -28.75
CA GLN A 206 -10.10 -4.73 -29.95
C GLN A 206 -11.52 -5.27 -30.11
N ASN A 207 -11.88 -6.32 -29.37
CA ASN A 207 -13.19 -6.95 -29.49
C ASN A 207 -14.29 -6.05 -28.90
N PRO A 208 -15.33 -5.67 -29.68
CA PRO A 208 -16.38 -4.75 -29.22
C PRO A 208 -17.30 -5.36 -28.15
N ASN A 209 -17.32 -6.68 -28.00
CA ASN A 209 -18.09 -7.38 -26.97
C ASN A 209 -17.31 -7.53 -25.67
N ILE A 210 -16.02 -7.16 -25.62
CA ILE A 210 -15.19 -7.24 -24.42
C ILE A 210 -14.99 -5.84 -23.85
N GLU A 211 -15.51 -5.61 -22.64
CA GLU A 211 -15.17 -4.44 -21.85
C GLU A 211 -13.98 -4.78 -20.95
N LEU A 212 -12.79 -4.38 -21.38
CA LEU A 212 -11.54 -4.62 -20.67
C LEU A 212 -11.32 -3.60 -19.54
N LEU A 213 -11.34 -4.07 -18.30
CA LEU A 213 -11.12 -3.26 -17.09
C LEU A 213 -9.79 -3.68 -16.45
N THR A 214 -8.70 -3.14 -16.98
CA THR A 214 -7.36 -3.31 -16.39
C THR A 214 -7.12 -2.37 -15.21
N TYR A 215 -6.13 -2.69 -14.40
CA TYR A 215 -5.82 -2.02 -13.14
C TYR A 215 -7.04 -1.89 -12.21
N SER A 216 -7.90 -2.90 -12.24
CA SER A 216 -9.21 -2.94 -11.58
C SER A 216 -9.36 -4.21 -10.75
N GLU A 217 -9.99 -4.09 -9.58
CA GLU A 217 -10.28 -5.24 -8.70
C GLU A 217 -11.77 -5.29 -8.36
N VAL A 218 -12.31 -6.51 -8.27
CA VAL A 218 -13.67 -6.72 -7.74
C VAL A 218 -13.62 -6.59 -6.22
N GLU A 219 -14.41 -5.69 -5.66
CA GLU A 219 -14.49 -5.48 -4.21
C GLU A 219 -15.63 -6.27 -3.57
N GLU A 220 -16.75 -6.39 -4.27
CA GLU A 220 -17.97 -6.98 -3.73
C GLU A 220 -18.81 -7.62 -4.84
N VAL A 221 -19.38 -8.79 -4.54
CA VAL A 221 -20.37 -9.46 -5.37
C VAL A 221 -21.60 -9.75 -4.51
N THR A 222 -22.75 -9.26 -4.97
CA THR A 222 -24.06 -9.54 -4.35
C THR A 222 -25.00 -10.15 -5.38
N GLY A 223 -26.12 -10.69 -4.92
CA GLY A 223 -27.14 -11.29 -5.79
C GLY A 223 -27.02 -12.81 -5.92
N PHE A 224 -27.48 -13.35 -7.04
CA PHE A 224 -27.64 -14.79 -7.23
C PHE A 224 -27.44 -15.22 -8.68
N ILE A 225 -27.46 -16.54 -8.93
CA ILE A 225 -27.33 -17.09 -10.28
C ILE A 225 -28.25 -16.35 -11.26
N GLY A 226 -27.66 -15.86 -12.35
CA GLY A 226 -28.36 -15.08 -13.35
C GLY A 226 -28.52 -13.59 -13.05
N ASN A 227 -28.29 -13.12 -11.83
CA ASN A 227 -28.51 -11.73 -11.42
C ASN A 227 -27.49 -11.31 -10.34
N PHE A 228 -26.21 -11.21 -10.71
CA PHE A 228 -25.17 -10.69 -9.83
C PHE A 228 -25.01 -9.19 -10.03
N THR A 229 -24.83 -8.46 -8.93
CA THR A 229 -24.36 -7.07 -8.95
C THR A 229 -22.93 -7.05 -8.42
N VAL A 230 -22.01 -6.51 -9.21
CA VAL A 230 -20.58 -6.54 -8.93
C VAL A 230 -20.05 -5.11 -8.82
N ARG A 231 -19.45 -4.78 -7.67
CA ARG A 231 -18.71 -3.53 -7.47
C ARG A 231 -17.25 -3.74 -7.82
N ILE A 232 -16.77 -2.95 -8.78
CA ILE A 232 -15.40 -2.96 -9.28
C ILE A 232 -14.76 -1.62 -8.93
N LYS A 233 -13.56 -1.68 -8.35
CA LYS A 233 -12.73 -0.50 -8.11
C LYS A 233 -11.57 -0.48 -9.09
N ARG A 234 -11.55 0.54 -9.94
CA ARG A 234 -10.46 0.84 -10.85
C ARG A 234 -9.49 1.80 -10.19
N LYS A 235 -8.23 1.37 -10.07
CA LYS A 235 -7.16 2.17 -9.47
C LYS A 235 -6.77 3.30 -10.44
N PRO A 236 -6.35 4.46 -9.93
CA PRO A 236 -5.93 5.57 -10.80
C PRO A 236 -4.60 5.22 -11.48
N ARG A 237 -4.59 5.17 -12.81
CA ARG A 237 -3.36 5.01 -13.59
C ARG A 237 -2.48 6.25 -13.59
N TYR A 238 -3.10 7.40 -13.28
CA TYR A 238 -2.56 8.75 -13.46
C TYR A 238 -2.15 9.07 -14.91
N VAL A 239 -2.61 8.24 -15.85
CA VAL A 239 -2.41 8.39 -17.29
C VAL A 239 -3.73 8.01 -17.95
N LYS A 240 -4.27 8.91 -18.77
CA LYS A 240 -5.56 8.76 -19.44
C LYS A 240 -5.44 7.75 -20.58
N GLU A 241 -6.14 6.64 -20.44
CA GLU A 241 -6.31 5.63 -21.49
C GLU A 241 -7.00 6.27 -22.72
N GLY A 242 -6.62 5.83 -23.92
CA GLY A 242 -7.12 6.39 -25.19
C GLY A 242 -6.46 7.73 -25.60
N VAL A 243 -5.87 8.48 -24.67
CA VAL A 243 -5.07 9.69 -24.96
C VAL A 243 -3.57 9.36 -25.02
N CYS A 244 -3.11 8.47 -24.15
CA CYS A 244 -1.72 8.02 -24.13
C CYS A 244 -1.36 7.28 -25.43
N THR A 245 -0.28 7.71 -26.10
CA THR A 245 0.23 7.07 -27.32
C THR A 245 1.22 5.93 -27.05
N GLY A 246 1.67 5.76 -25.80
CA GLY A 246 2.65 4.74 -25.43
C GLY A 246 4.09 5.00 -25.89
N CYS A 247 4.46 6.25 -26.25
CA CYS A 247 5.77 6.60 -26.82
C CYS A 247 6.97 6.40 -25.88
N GLY A 248 6.78 6.58 -24.56
CA GLY A 248 7.82 6.37 -23.54
C GLY A 248 8.72 7.56 -23.20
N GLU A 249 8.51 8.75 -23.79
CA GLU A 249 9.29 9.96 -23.43
C GLU A 249 9.19 10.31 -21.93
N CYS A 250 8.00 10.13 -21.35
CA CYS A 250 7.77 10.36 -19.93
C CYS A 250 8.62 9.47 -19.00
N ALA A 251 8.96 8.24 -19.41
CA ALA A 251 9.83 7.35 -18.64
C ALA A 251 11.30 7.78 -18.72
N LYS A 252 11.75 8.32 -19.86
CA LYS A 252 13.15 8.78 -20.03
C LYS A 252 13.51 9.93 -19.08
N VAL A 253 12.55 10.79 -18.77
CA VAL A 253 12.75 11.97 -17.90
C VAL A 253 12.47 11.70 -16.42
N CYS A 254 11.95 10.52 -16.08
CA CYS A 254 11.65 10.13 -14.71
C CYS A 254 12.95 9.98 -13.90
N PRO A 255 13.08 10.62 -12.73
CA PRO A 255 14.29 10.51 -11.92
C PRO A 255 14.28 9.33 -10.94
N VAL A 256 13.15 8.63 -10.83
CA VAL A 256 12.94 7.55 -9.86
C VAL A 256 13.09 6.18 -10.52
N THR A 257 14.15 5.48 -10.15
CA THR A 257 14.36 4.07 -10.46
C THR A 257 13.90 3.18 -9.30
N ILE A 258 13.14 2.12 -9.61
CA ILE A 258 12.62 1.12 -8.66
C ILE A 258 12.84 -0.32 -9.19
N PRO A 259 12.84 -1.35 -8.33
CA PRO A 259 12.88 -2.75 -8.78
C PRO A 259 11.71 -3.09 -9.73
N ASN A 260 11.99 -3.85 -10.79
CA ASN A 260 10.95 -4.26 -11.72
C ASN A 260 10.28 -5.56 -11.27
N SER A 261 9.02 -5.47 -10.79
CA SER A 261 8.23 -6.63 -10.39
C SER A 261 7.94 -7.59 -11.54
N TRP A 262 7.84 -7.11 -12.79
CA TRP A 262 7.65 -7.97 -13.97
C TRP A 262 8.88 -8.86 -14.24
N ASP A 263 10.07 -8.32 -13.99
CA ASP A 263 11.34 -9.06 -14.05
C ASP A 263 11.70 -9.69 -12.70
N VAL A 264 10.71 -9.86 -11.81
CA VAL A 264 10.85 -10.48 -10.47
C VAL A 264 12.06 -9.95 -9.67
N GLY A 265 12.33 -8.65 -9.78
CA GLY A 265 13.40 -7.97 -9.05
C GLY A 265 14.81 -8.13 -9.64
N LEU A 266 14.97 -8.83 -10.78
CA LEU A 266 16.26 -8.97 -11.45
C LEU A 266 16.74 -7.68 -12.11
N GLY A 267 15.80 -6.86 -12.57
CA GLY A 267 16.04 -5.57 -13.22
C GLY A 267 15.40 -4.40 -12.47
N THR A 268 15.54 -3.21 -13.04
CA THR A 268 14.91 -1.98 -12.53
C THR A 268 14.09 -1.31 -13.61
N ARG A 269 13.13 -0.49 -13.21
CA ARG A 269 12.32 0.35 -14.10
C ARG A 269 12.05 1.72 -13.49
N GLN A 270 11.45 2.59 -14.27
CA GLN A 270 11.02 3.91 -13.81
C GLN A 270 9.65 3.83 -13.11
N ALA A 271 9.34 4.82 -12.27
CA ALA A 271 8.05 4.91 -11.58
C ALA A 271 6.87 5.08 -12.56
N ILE A 272 7.08 5.79 -13.67
CA ILE A 272 6.15 5.82 -14.81
C ILE A 272 6.65 4.86 -15.90
N GLY A 273 5.77 3.98 -16.37
CA GLY A 273 6.17 2.96 -17.34
C GLY A 273 5.03 2.08 -17.83
N ARG A 274 5.37 1.18 -18.75
CA ARG A 274 4.56 -0.01 -19.05
C ARG A 274 5.20 -1.22 -18.37
N THR A 275 4.38 -2.21 -18.03
CA THR A 275 4.84 -3.45 -17.41
C THR A 275 5.88 -4.17 -18.28
N PHE A 276 5.64 -4.21 -19.59
CA PHE A 276 6.53 -4.74 -20.62
C PHE A 276 6.19 -4.13 -21.99
N PRO A 277 7.04 -4.27 -23.02
CA PRO A 277 6.86 -3.56 -24.30
C PRO A 277 5.55 -3.86 -25.05
N GLN A 278 5.04 -5.09 -24.95
CA GLN A 278 3.80 -5.54 -25.60
C GLN A 278 2.58 -5.51 -24.66
N ALA A 279 2.67 -4.81 -23.53
CA ALA A 279 1.57 -4.67 -22.58
C ALA A 279 0.30 -4.10 -23.24
N ILE A 280 -0.86 -4.65 -22.85
CA ILE A 280 -2.19 -4.25 -23.31
C ILE A 280 -3.08 -3.92 -22.11
N PRO A 281 -3.68 -2.72 -22.05
CA PRO A 281 -3.67 -1.67 -23.07
C PRO A 281 -2.28 -1.02 -23.26
N ILE A 282 -2.04 -0.46 -24.45
CA ILE A 282 -0.82 0.31 -24.77
C ILE A 282 -0.90 1.67 -24.06
N THR A 283 -0.81 1.66 -22.73
CA THR A 283 -0.95 2.85 -21.89
C THR A 283 0.01 2.75 -20.71
N PHE A 284 0.70 3.85 -20.43
CA PHE A 284 1.61 3.95 -19.30
C PHE A 284 0.83 4.03 -17.98
N ASN A 285 1.51 3.75 -16.89
CA ASN A 285 1.00 3.88 -15.53
C ASN A 285 2.04 4.56 -14.66
N ILE A 286 1.61 5.43 -13.75
CA ILE A 286 2.47 5.94 -12.68
C ILE A 286 2.22 5.11 -11.43
N GLU A 287 3.26 4.42 -10.95
CA GLU A 287 3.20 3.82 -9.63
C GLU A 287 3.45 4.89 -8.57
N LYS A 288 2.46 5.09 -7.71
CA LYS A 288 2.42 6.20 -6.75
C LYS A 288 1.87 5.71 -5.42
N MET A 289 2.63 5.97 -4.36
CA MET A 289 2.24 5.75 -2.97
C MET A 289 1.88 7.09 -2.31
N ASP A 290 1.60 7.09 -1.00
CA ASP A 290 1.43 8.34 -0.27
C ASP A 290 2.70 9.19 -0.30
N ARG A 291 2.52 10.51 -0.12
CA ARG A 291 3.64 11.46 -0.11
C ARG A 291 4.71 11.04 0.89
N ALA A 292 5.97 11.20 0.47
CA ALA A 292 7.11 10.76 1.24
C ALA A 292 7.11 11.35 2.67
N PRO A 293 7.57 10.58 3.68
CA PRO A 293 7.65 11.02 5.07
C PRO A 293 8.34 12.38 5.26
N CYS A 294 9.42 12.62 4.51
CA CYS A 294 10.18 13.86 4.55
C CYS A 294 9.41 15.07 4.01
N THR A 295 8.48 14.87 3.07
CA THR A 295 7.55 15.89 2.58
C THR A 295 6.45 16.16 3.60
N VAL A 296 5.90 15.10 4.20
CA VAL A 296 4.86 15.21 5.24
C VAL A 296 5.39 15.90 6.49
N ALA A 297 6.64 15.63 6.88
CA ALA A 297 7.30 16.23 8.04
C ALA A 297 7.72 17.69 7.80
N CYS A 298 7.76 18.16 6.55
CA CYS A 298 8.08 19.56 6.25
C CYS A 298 6.84 20.44 6.51
N PRO A 299 6.91 21.44 7.42
CA PRO A 299 5.77 22.32 7.70
C PRO A 299 5.24 23.10 6.47
N ALA A 300 6.11 23.38 5.50
CA ALA A 300 5.75 24.01 4.23
C ALA A 300 5.32 23.01 3.14
N GLY A 301 5.40 21.71 3.41
CA GLY A 301 5.01 20.66 2.45
C GLY A 301 5.89 20.60 1.20
N ILE A 302 7.18 20.96 1.30
CA ILE A 302 8.11 20.95 0.17
C ILE A 302 8.25 19.52 -0.38
N ASN A 303 8.33 19.39 -1.71
CA ASN A 303 8.56 18.11 -2.37
C ASN A 303 10.03 17.65 -2.23
N VAL A 304 10.38 17.20 -1.01
CA VAL A 304 11.72 16.75 -0.65
C VAL A 304 12.21 15.60 -1.50
N GLN A 305 11.41 14.54 -1.65
CA GLN A 305 11.82 13.39 -2.47
C GLN A 305 12.10 13.84 -3.91
N GLY A 306 11.25 14.71 -4.48
CA GLY A 306 11.42 15.21 -5.85
C GLY A 306 12.73 15.94 -6.08
N TYR A 307 13.05 16.95 -5.27
CA TYR A 307 14.28 17.72 -5.50
C TYR A 307 15.53 16.89 -5.19
N VAL A 308 15.48 15.97 -4.22
CA VAL A 308 16.59 15.04 -3.96
C VAL A 308 16.85 14.14 -5.17
N GLN A 309 15.80 13.60 -5.81
CA GLN A 309 15.97 12.79 -7.02
C GLN A 309 16.47 13.60 -8.22
N LEU A 310 16.11 14.88 -8.33
CA LEU A 310 16.64 15.78 -9.37
C LEU A 310 18.13 16.11 -9.13
N ILE A 311 18.54 16.34 -7.88
CA ILE A 311 19.96 16.54 -7.52
C ILE A 311 20.79 15.31 -7.86
N LYS A 312 20.29 14.11 -7.55
CA LYS A 312 20.95 12.84 -7.93
C LYS A 312 21.27 12.75 -9.43
N GLN A 313 20.45 13.38 -10.29
CA GLN A 313 20.64 13.40 -11.74
C GLN A 313 21.43 14.62 -12.26
N GLY A 314 21.93 15.50 -11.39
CA GLY A 314 22.59 16.74 -11.80
C GLY A 314 21.65 17.84 -12.29
N ARG A 315 20.33 17.72 -12.08
CA ARG A 315 19.30 18.65 -12.59
C ARG A 315 19.00 19.76 -11.56
N TYR A 316 20.00 20.58 -11.24
CA TYR A 316 19.92 21.54 -10.13
C TYR A 316 18.89 22.66 -10.32
N GLN A 317 18.76 23.20 -11.53
CA GLN A 317 17.74 24.23 -11.82
C GLN A 317 16.33 23.70 -11.56
N ALA A 318 15.99 22.53 -12.13
CA ALA A 318 14.70 21.90 -11.90
C ALA A 318 14.46 21.55 -10.42
N ALA A 319 15.52 21.17 -9.68
CA ALA A 319 15.42 20.91 -8.24
C ALA A 319 15.04 22.20 -7.47
N VAL A 320 15.67 23.32 -7.79
CA VAL A 320 15.39 24.63 -7.17
C VAL A 320 14.01 25.16 -7.57
N ASP A 321 13.61 25.00 -8.83
CA ASP A 321 12.27 25.39 -9.29
C ASP A 321 11.19 24.59 -8.56
N LEU A 322 11.41 23.30 -8.36
CA LEU A 322 10.52 22.44 -7.56
C LEU A 322 10.47 22.87 -6.08
N ILE A 323 11.61 23.28 -5.50
CA ILE A 323 11.63 23.83 -4.13
C ILE A 323 10.83 25.15 -4.08
N ARG A 324 11.00 26.04 -5.07
CA ARG A 324 10.33 27.34 -5.17
C ARG A 324 8.81 27.26 -5.31
N GLN A 325 8.25 26.11 -5.68
CA GLN A 325 6.80 25.90 -5.59
C GLN A 325 6.25 26.02 -4.16
N ARG A 326 7.07 25.76 -3.14
CA ARG A 326 6.66 25.81 -1.72
C ARG A 326 7.61 26.59 -0.80
N LEU A 327 8.78 27.01 -1.27
CA LEU A 327 9.72 27.80 -0.49
C LEU A 327 10.43 28.85 -1.37
N PRO A 328 10.18 30.17 -1.19
CA PRO A 328 10.79 31.21 -2.01
C PRO A 328 12.29 31.45 -1.73
N LEU A 329 12.79 30.96 -0.58
CA LEU A 329 14.15 31.19 -0.09
C LEU A 329 14.94 29.86 0.04
N PRO A 330 15.17 29.11 -1.05
CA PRO A 330 15.82 27.79 -1.01
C PRO A 330 17.23 27.83 -0.42
N GLY A 331 18.06 28.81 -0.78
CA GLY A 331 19.44 29.00 -0.34
C GLY A 331 19.55 29.40 1.13
N VAL A 332 18.65 30.27 1.62
CA VAL A 332 18.56 30.62 3.05
C VAL A 332 18.19 29.40 3.89
N LEU A 333 17.12 28.68 3.55
CA LEU A 333 16.69 27.50 4.30
C LEU A 333 17.57 26.27 4.05
N GLY A 334 18.45 26.30 3.06
CA GLY A 334 19.57 25.36 2.95
C GLY A 334 20.60 25.53 4.06
N ARG A 335 20.65 26.69 4.72
CA ARG A 335 21.61 27.00 5.78
C ARG A 335 21.00 26.93 7.18
N VAL A 336 19.81 27.50 7.35
CA VAL A 336 19.27 27.79 8.70
C VAL A 336 18.14 26.85 9.15
N CYS A 337 17.67 25.95 8.27
CA CYS A 337 16.53 25.09 8.58
C CYS A 337 16.86 24.03 9.66
N PRO A 338 15.95 23.79 10.62
CA PRO A 338 16.04 22.68 11.60
C PRO A 338 15.75 21.31 11.01
N HIS A 339 15.59 21.21 9.68
CA HIS A 339 15.51 19.95 8.95
C HIS A 339 14.55 18.87 9.52
N PRO A 340 13.28 19.22 9.85
CA PRO A 340 12.30 18.23 10.35
C PRO A 340 12.03 17.10 9.35
N CYS A 341 12.27 17.36 8.07
CA CYS A 341 12.25 16.37 7.00
C CYS A 341 13.27 15.23 7.19
N GLU A 342 14.41 15.49 7.84
CA GLU A 342 15.42 14.47 8.14
C GLU A 342 15.01 13.62 9.34
N ALA A 343 14.35 14.21 10.34
CA ALA A 343 13.78 13.47 11.48
C ALA A 343 12.70 12.47 11.03
N GLY A 344 11.93 12.81 9.98
CA GLY A 344 10.96 11.91 9.36
C GLY A 344 11.57 10.96 8.31
N CYS A 345 12.87 11.03 8.01
CA CYS A 345 13.47 10.26 6.92
C CYS A 345 13.64 8.77 7.31
N ARG A 346 12.94 7.89 6.60
CA ARG A 346 13.01 6.43 6.82
C ARG A 346 14.37 5.80 6.49
N ARG A 347 15.29 6.51 5.85
CA ARG A 347 16.67 6.03 5.68
C ARG A 347 17.37 5.81 7.03
N ALA A 348 16.96 6.52 8.08
CA ALA A 348 17.42 6.30 9.44
C ALA A 348 17.03 4.93 10.03
N GLU A 349 16.05 4.22 9.46
CA GLU A 349 15.74 2.82 9.82
C GLU A 349 16.80 1.83 9.30
N VAL A 350 17.63 2.25 8.33
CA VAL A 350 18.67 1.42 7.69
C VAL A 350 20.06 1.82 8.17
N ASP A 351 20.41 3.10 8.02
CA ASP A 351 21.66 3.66 8.52
C ASP A 351 21.45 5.04 9.16
N SER A 352 21.37 6.10 8.36
CA SER A 352 21.21 7.48 8.84
C SER A 352 20.40 8.30 7.84
N ALA A 353 19.71 9.34 8.30
CA ALA A 353 18.91 10.18 7.42
C ALA A 353 19.74 10.75 6.24
N VAL A 354 19.04 11.03 5.14
CA VAL A 354 19.61 11.79 4.01
C VAL A 354 19.85 13.23 4.47
N SER A 355 20.98 13.85 4.08
CA SER A 355 21.34 15.25 4.38
C SER A 355 20.52 16.25 3.55
N ILE A 356 19.21 16.21 3.75
CA ILE A 356 18.20 16.93 2.96
C ILE A 356 18.41 18.45 3.00
N ARG A 357 18.81 19.01 4.15
CA ARG A 357 19.09 20.45 4.27
C ARG A 357 20.29 20.85 3.42
N ASP A 358 21.38 20.11 3.54
CA ASP A 358 22.63 20.46 2.88
C ASP A 358 22.55 20.19 1.36
N LEU A 359 21.78 19.18 0.94
CA LEU A 359 21.43 18.97 -0.48
C LEU A 359 20.62 20.15 -1.04
N LYS A 360 19.69 20.70 -0.26
CA LYS A 360 18.94 21.90 -0.66
C LYS A 360 19.87 23.10 -0.84
N ARG A 361 20.78 23.31 0.12
CA ARG A 361 21.82 24.34 0.00
C ARG A 361 22.64 24.16 -1.26
N PHE A 362 23.19 22.96 -1.47
CA PHE A 362 24.00 22.63 -2.62
C PHE A 362 23.27 22.98 -3.93
N ALA A 363 22.02 22.53 -4.09
CA ALA A 363 21.24 22.83 -5.29
C ALA A 363 21.02 24.34 -5.51
N ALA A 364 20.73 25.08 -4.44
CA ALA A 364 20.57 26.53 -4.50
C ALA A 364 21.88 27.23 -4.90
N ASP A 365 23.00 26.83 -4.29
CA ASP A 365 24.33 27.41 -4.56
C ASP A 365 24.76 27.16 -6.02
N GLN A 366 24.43 26.01 -6.62
CA GLN A 366 24.74 25.69 -8.03
C GLN A 366 24.07 26.61 -9.07
N VAL A 367 22.97 27.26 -8.70
CA VAL A 367 22.18 28.12 -9.60
C VAL A 367 22.27 29.60 -9.23
N ARG A 368 23.05 29.97 -8.21
CA ARG A 368 23.28 31.37 -7.83
C ARG A 368 23.88 32.16 -8.99
N GLY A 369 23.51 33.45 -9.07
CA GLY A 369 23.95 34.36 -10.12
C GLY A 369 23.43 34.06 -11.53
N ARG A 370 22.63 33.01 -11.74
CA ARG A 370 22.03 32.71 -13.05
C ARG A 370 20.74 33.51 -13.24
N PRO A 371 20.60 34.29 -14.32
CA PRO A 371 19.35 34.99 -14.59
C PRO A 371 18.26 33.96 -14.93
N THR A 372 17.25 33.84 -14.07
CA THR A 372 16.01 33.14 -14.40
C THR A 372 15.05 34.14 -15.04
N ALA A 373 14.50 33.81 -16.20
CA ALA A 373 13.43 34.60 -16.78
C ALA A 373 12.25 34.65 -15.78
N PRO A 374 11.72 35.85 -15.46
CA PRO A 374 10.57 35.92 -14.57
C PRO A 374 9.40 35.18 -15.21
N PRO A 375 8.58 34.47 -14.41
CA PRO A 375 7.38 33.83 -14.92
C PRO A 375 6.44 34.88 -15.51
N VAL A 376 5.66 34.48 -16.52
CA VAL A 376 4.56 35.31 -17.01
C VAL A 376 3.49 35.35 -15.92
N ILE A 377 3.12 36.56 -15.49
CA ILE A 377 2.12 36.79 -14.44
C ILE A 377 0.92 37.49 -15.07
N ASP A 378 -0.26 36.88 -14.93
CA ASP A 378 -1.52 37.51 -15.31
C ASP A 378 -1.90 38.57 -14.27
N GLU A 379 -1.87 39.85 -14.66
CA GLU A 379 -2.07 40.95 -13.73
C GLU A 379 -3.51 41.04 -13.18
N ARG A 380 -3.61 41.29 -11.87
CA ARG A 380 -4.87 41.51 -11.17
C ARG A 380 -4.96 42.94 -10.61
N PRO A 381 -6.15 43.57 -10.64
CA PRO A 381 -6.33 44.93 -10.12
C PRO A 381 -6.25 45.02 -8.59
N GLU A 382 -6.53 43.93 -7.87
CA GLU A 382 -6.59 43.91 -6.41
C GLU A 382 -5.21 44.12 -5.77
N LYS A 383 -5.14 45.06 -4.83
CA LYS A 383 -3.93 45.40 -4.07
C LYS A 383 -3.89 44.68 -2.74
N ILE A 384 -2.72 44.19 -2.34
CA ILE A 384 -2.50 43.53 -1.04
C ILE A 384 -1.30 44.16 -0.34
N ALA A 385 -1.50 44.55 0.93
CA ALA A 385 -0.46 45.09 1.78
C ALA A 385 0.15 43.94 2.61
N VAL A 386 1.47 43.84 2.62
CA VAL A 386 2.21 42.88 3.44
C VAL A 386 3.05 43.69 4.42
N VAL A 387 2.80 43.54 5.72
CA VAL A 387 3.50 44.27 6.77
C VAL A 387 4.49 43.34 7.46
N GLY A 388 5.78 43.65 7.34
CA GLY A 388 6.91 42.85 7.80
C GLY A 388 7.51 42.00 6.68
N SER A 389 8.82 42.11 6.47
CA SER A 389 9.60 41.41 5.44
C SER A 389 10.32 40.16 5.96
N GLY A 390 9.86 39.58 7.07
CA GLY A 390 10.35 38.30 7.57
C GLY A 390 9.95 37.12 6.66
N PRO A 391 10.31 35.87 7.04
CA PRO A 391 10.02 34.68 6.25
C PRO A 391 8.55 34.55 5.82
N ALA A 392 7.63 34.83 6.73
CA ALA A 392 6.19 34.75 6.46
C ALA A 392 5.76 35.83 5.45
N GLY A 393 6.20 37.08 5.64
CA GLY A 393 5.86 38.20 4.76
C GLY A 393 6.42 38.03 3.35
N LEU A 394 7.69 37.66 3.20
CA LEU A 394 8.30 37.36 1.90
C LEU A 394 7.60 36.20 1.19
N THR A 395 7.15 35.19 1.94
CA THR A 395 6.36 34.06 1.40
C THR A 395 5.00 34.51 0.87
N VAL A 396 4.26 35.31 1.65
CA VAL A 396 2.97 35.85 1.22
C VAL A 396 3.14 36.76 0.00
N ALA A 397 4.13 37.65 0.03
CA ALA A 397 4.44 38.56 -1.07
C ALA A 397 4.76 37.78 -2.36
N TYR A 398 5.61 36.77 -2.29
CA TYR A 398 6.01 35.96 -3.44
C TYR A 398 4.82 35.22 -4.06
N TYR A 399 4.08 34.42 -3.27
CA TYR A 399 3.03 33.56 -3.84
C TYR A 399 1.77 34.30 -4.26
N LEU A 400 1.39 35.39 -3.58
CA LEU A 400 0.29 36.23 -4.07
C LEU A 400 0.72 37.02 -5.31
N ARG A 401 2.00 37.43 -5.40
CA ARG A 401 2.47 38.10 -6.61
C ARG A 401 2.44 37.17 -7.83
N LEU A 402 2.86 35.92 -7.69
CA LEU A 402 2.75 34.90 -8.76
C LEU A 402 1.30 34.66 -9.23
N LYS A 403 0.32 34.98 -8.39
CA LYS A 403 -1.13 34.89 -8.71
C LYS A 403 -1.70 36.19 -9.30
N GLY A 404 -0.85 37.18 -9.60
CA GLY A 404 -1.25 38.42 -10.26
C GLY A 404 -1.51 39.61 -9.34
N TYR A 405 -1.57 39.42 -8.03
CA TYR A 405 -1.92 40.50 -7.11
C TYR A 405 -0.85 41.60 -7.07
N GLN A 406 -1.28 42.85 -6.90
CA GLN A 406 -0.37 43.99 -6.72
C GLN A 406 0.08 44.06 -5.26
N ILE A 407 1.34 43.73 -5.00
CA ILE A 407 1.87 43.64 -3.64
C ILE A 407 2.63 44.93 -3.27
N THR A 408 2.32 45.47 -2.09
CA THR A 408 3.16 46.48 -1.42
C THR A 408 3.63 45.93 -0.07
N LEU A 409 4.94 45.79 0.08
CA LEU A 409 5.63 45.30 1.27
C LEU A 409 6.09 46.50 2.12
N PHE A 410 5.64 46.57 3.35
CA PHE A 410 6.02 47.59 4.33
C PHE A 410 6.97 46.96 5.36
N GLU A 411 8.14 47.53 5.56
CA GLU A 411 9.14 47.06 6.52
C GLU A 411 9.54 48.19 7.46
N ALA A 412 9.58 47.90 8.76
CA ALA A 412 9.94 48.88 9.79
C ALA A 412 11.44 49.18 9.81
N LEU A 413 12.27 48.20 9.45
CA LEU A 413 13.72 48.37 9.32
C LEU A 413 14.09 49.04 7.99
N ASP A 414 15.34 49.50 7.88
CA ASP A 414 15.94 50.06 6.67
C ASP A 414 16.24 48.99 5.60
N LYS A 415 16.41 47.73 6.03
CA LYS A 415 16.66 46.56 5.18
C LYS A 415 15.58 45.49 5.34
N LEU A 416 15.38 44.73 4.26
CA LEU A 416 14.45 43.60 4.23
C LEU A 416 15.05 42.32 4.84
N GLY A 417 14.18 41.38 5.17
CA GLY A 417 14.51 40.03 5.68
C GLY A 417 14.06 39.78 7.11
N GLY A 418 13.60 40.81 7.83
CA GLY A 418 13.14 40.69 9.23
C GLY A 418 14.14 39.94 10.11
N MET A 419 13.66 38.96 10.90
CA MET A 419 14.51 38.15 11.77
C MET A 419 15.54 37.27 11.04
N LEU A 420 15.40 37.01 9.73
CA LEU A 420 16.48 36.36 8.97
C LEU A 420 17.70 37.28 8.87
N ARG A 421 17.45 38.58 8.65
CA ARG A 421 18.48 39.62 8.51
C ARG A 421 19.13 39.95 9.85
N VAL A 422 18.31 40.14 10.89
CA VAL A 422 18.78 40.71 12.17
C VAL A 422 18.91 39.71 13.31
N GLY A 423 18.39 38.48 13.15
CA GLY A 423 18.39 37.47 14.20
C GLY A 423 19.36 36.32 13.98
N ILE A 424 19.81 36.08 12.75
CA ILE A 424 20.72 34.99 12.40
C ILE A 424 22.08 35.61 12.03
N PRO A 425 23.19 35.23 12.69
CA PRO A 425 24.51 35.79 12.38
C PRO A 425 24.99 35.52 10.94
N ASP A 426 25.76 36.45 10.38
CA ASP A 426 26.31 36.39 9.02
C ASP A 426 27.08 35.09 8.71
N TYR A 427 27.80 34.54 9.70
CA TYR A 427 28.58 33.31 9.54
C TYR A 427 27.72 32.04 9.35
N ARG A 428 26.42 32.13 9.63
CA ARG A 428 25.41 31.07 9.35
C ARG A 428 24.56 31.41 8.14
N LEU A 429 24.21 32.69 7.98
CA LEU A 429 23.43 33.18 6.86
C LEU A 429 24.10 34.40 6.24
N PRO A 430 24.92 34.20 5.19
CA PRO A 430 25.62 35.30 4.55
C PRO A 430 24.64 36.35 4.00
N PRO A 431 24.86 37.66 4.22
CA PRO A 431 23.93 38.69 3.83
C PRO A 431 23.56 38.70 2.36
N GLU A 432 24.55 38.47 1.49
CA GLU A 432 24.45 38.43 0.04
C GLU A 432 23.55 37.29 -0.46
N VAL A 433 23.53 36.14 0.24
CA VAL A 433 22.61 35.04 -0.11
C VAL A 433 21.17 35.47 0.11
N LEU A 434 20.90 36.13 1.25
CA LEU A 434 19.56 36.60 1.56
C LEU A 434 19.15 37.77 0.66
N ASP A 435 20.06 38.70 0.34
CA ASP A 435 19.79 39.81 -0.58
C ASP A 435 19.47 39.30 -1.98
N GLU A 436 20.26 38.35 -2.53
CA GLU A 436 19.98 37.75 -3.84
C GLU A 436 18.60 37.10 -3.94
N GLU A 437 18.17 36.36 -2.92
CA GLU A 437 16.84 35.71 -2.93
C GLU A 437 15.70 36.70 -2.70
N ILE A 438 15.91 37.75 -1.91
CA ILE A 438 14.95 38.85 -1.76
C ILE A 438 14.82 39.60 -3.10
N ASP A 439 15.92 39.94 -3.74
CA ASP A 439 15.93 40.66 -5.03
C ASP A 439 15.19 39.89 -6.12
N GLN A 440 15.29 38.55 -6.10
CA GLN A 440 14.48 37.70 -6.99
C GLN A 440 12.97 37.86 -6.74
N ILE A 441 12.54 37.94 -5.47
CA ILE A 441 11.12 38.20 -5.15
C ILE A 441 10.72 39.60 -5.61
N LEU A 442 11.56 40.60 -5.39
CA LEU A 442 11.30 41.99 -5.78
C LEU A 442 11.24 42.15 -7.31
N SER A 443 12.05 41.40 -8.06
CA SER A 443 12.08 41.43 -9.53
C SER A 443 10.75 41.04 -10.17
N LEU A 444 9.84 40.40 -9.42
CA LEU A 444 8.48 40.09 -9.86
C LEU A 444 7.55 41.32 -9.88
N GLY A 445 8.02 42.48 -9.41
CA GLY A 445 7.22 43.73 -9.36
C GLY A 445 6.61 44.02 -7.99
N VAL A 446 7.15 43.46 -6.91
CA VAL A 446 6.73 43.78 -5.53
C VAL A 446 7.21 45.19 -5.16
N LYS A 447 6.29 46.07 -4.79
CA LYS A 447 6.64 47.42 -4.30
C LYS A 447 7.08 47.34 -2.85
N VAL A 448 8.09 48.11 -2.46
CA VAL A 448 8.65 48.07 -1.11
C VAL A 448 8.69 49.48 -0.51
N GLN A 449 8.37 49.57 0.78
CA GLN A 449 8.58 50.75 1.60
C GLN A 449 9.27 50.35 2.91
N THR A 450 10.57 50.64 3.02
CA THR A 450 11.37 50.44 4.24
C THR A 450 11.25 51.65 5.17
N GLY A 451 11.60 51.48 6.44
CA GLY A 451 11.44 52.52 7.47
C GLY A 451 9.98 52.91 7.73
N LYS A 452 9.02 52.00 7.49
CA LYS A 452 7.58 52.21 7.67
C LYS A 452 7.02 51.23 8.69
N CYS A 453 6.64 51.74 9.85
CA CYS A 453 6.06 50.99 10.95
C CYS A 453 4.54 51.17 11.01
N LEU A 454 3.78 50.07 11.01
CA LEU A 454 2.33 50.10 11.21
C LEU A 454 1.99 50.70 12.58
N GLY A 455 0.94 51.51 12.67
CA GLY A 455 0.53 52.23 13.89
C GLY A 455 1.37 53.47 14.23
N VAL A 456 2.52 53.67 13.59
CA VAL A 456 3.35 54.87 13.73
C VAL A 456 3.31 55.71 12.46
N ASP A 457 3.68 55.12 11.32
CA ASP A 457 3.76 55.81 10.03
C ASP A 457 2.48 55.70 9.20
N PHE A 458 1.73 54.60 9.38
CA PHE A 458 0.48 54.34 8.67
C PHE A 458 -0.45 53.45 9.50
N THR A 459 -1.74 53.42 9.16
CA THR A 459 -2.77 52.63 9.89
C THR A 459 -3.51 51.66 8.96
N LEU A 460 -4.20 50.66 9.55
CA LEU A 460 -5.03 49.72 8.80
C LEU A 460 -6.17 50.42 8.06
N ASP A 461 -6.75 51.47 8.64
CA ASP A 461 -7.82 52.26 8.02
C ASP A 461 -7.32 53.07 6.81
N GLN A 462 -6.09 53.59 6.87
CA GLN A 462 -5.46 54.24 5.72
C GLN A 462 -5.23 53.24 4.59
N LEU A 463 -4.70 52.03 4.88
CA LEU A 463 -4.55 51.00 3.86
C LEU A 463 -5.90 50.62 3.22
N ARG A 464 -6.96 50.52 4.03
CA ARG A 464 -8.31 50.29 3.50
C ARG A 464 -8.78 51.43 2.60
N ALA A 465 -8.55 52.68 2.98
CA ALA A 465 -8.90 53.87 2.20
C ALA A 465 -8.09 53.98 0.89
N GLU A 466 -6.85 53.48 0.87
CA GLU A 466 -5.98 53.40 -0.32
C GLU A 466 -6.37 52.27 -1.30
N GLY A 467 -7.39 51.49 -0.94
CA GLY A 467 -7.96 50.44 -1.78
C GLY A 467 -7.24 49.10 -1.69
N PHE A 468 -6.54 48.82 -0.59
CA PHE A 468 -6.01 47.48 -0.33
C PHE A 468 -7.17 46.52 0.00
N ALA A 469 -7.28 45.45 -0.79
CA ALA A 469 -8.34 44.43 -0.65
C ALA A 469 -8.11 43.54 0.57
N ALA A 470 -6.85 43.29 0.94
CA ALA A 470 -6.47 42.54 2.12
C ALA A 470 -5.11 43.01 2.67
N VAL A 471 -4.87 42.77 3.96
CA VAL A 471 -3.62 43.06 4.67
C VAL A 471 -3.10 41.79 5.32
N PHE A 472 -1.80 41.53 5.18
CA PHE A 472 -1.10 40.47 5.90
C PHE A 472 -0.14 41.06 6.95
N LEU A 473 -0.20 40.56 8.17
CA LEU A 473 0.66 40.95 9.29
C LEU A 473 1.69 39.84 9.59
N GLY A 474 2.94 40.10 9.24
CA GLY A 474 4.12 39.25 9.47
C GLY A 474 5.19 39.96 10.30
N VAL A 475 4.78 40.73 11.32
CA VAL A 475 5.64 41.65 12.09
C VAL A 475 6.68 40.98 13.01
N GLY A 476 6.63 39.66 13.18
CA GLY A 476 7.65 38.89 13.91
C GLY A 476 7.69 39.10 15.43
N ALA A 477 8.75 38.59 16.07
CA ALA A 477 9.02 38.71 17.52
C ALA A 477 10.35 39.43 17.77
N HIS A 478 10.35 40.75 17.63
CA HIS A 478 11.55 41.59 17.62
C HIS A 478 12.04 42.07 18.99
N ALA A 479 11.43 41.65 20.10
CA ALA A 479 11.81 42.02 21.47
C ALA A 479 12.22 40.78 22.30
N SER A 480 13.15 40.92 23.25
CA SER A 480 13.51 39.79 24.15
C SER A 480 12.61 39.71 25.38
N LEU A 481 12.58 38.52 25.97
CA LEU A 481 12.08 38.29 27.33
C LEU A 481 13.16 38.69 28.36
N ARG A 482 12.72 39.26 29.48
CA ARG A 482 13.57 39.62 30.62
C ARG A 482 13.70 38.47 31.62
N LEU A 483 14.86 38.32 32.24
CA LEU A 483 15.12 37.34 33.31
C LEU A 483 14.26 37.64 34.55
N ASN A 484 13.94 38.92 34.78
CA ASN A 484 13.27 39.46 35.97
C ASN A 484 14.04 39.14 37.25
N ILE A 485 15.36 39.40 37.24
CA ILE A 485 16.24 39.21 38.40
C ILE A 485 16.79 40.56 38.90
N PRO A 486 17.19 40.66 40.18
CA PRO A 486 17.81 41.87 40.70
C PRO A 486 19.05 42.27 39.89
N GLY A 487 19.16 43.56 39.58
CA GLY A 487 20.28 44.16 38.85
C GLY A 487 20.17 44.13 37.32
N GLU A 488 19.19 43.44 36.74
CA GLU A 488 19.04 43.34 35.27
C GLU A 488 18.76 44.69 34.60
N ASP A 489 17.87 45.51 35.18
CA ASP A 489 17.46 46.80 34.60
C ASP A 489 18.34 47.99 35.07
N THR A 490 19.17 47.79 36.10
CA THR A 490 19.93 48.89 36.74
C THR A 490 21.43 48.85 36.44
N ALA A 491 21.99 47.71 36.05
CA ALA A 491 23.42 47.58 35.79
C ALA A 491 23.78 47.87 34.32
N SER A 492 24.74 48.76 34.11
CA SER A 492 25.53 48.95 32.89
C SER A 492 26.36 47.70 32.59
N GLY A 493 26.14 47.10 31.41
CA GLY A 493 26.76 45.83 30.99
C GLY A 493 25.77 44.67 30.80
N VAL A 494 24.47 44.89 31.03
CA VAL A 494 23.42 43.94 30.63
C VAL A 494 22.92 44.30 29.23
N VAL A 495 23.04 43.37 28.27
CA VAL A 495 22.70 43.61 26.86
C VAL A 495 21.65 42.63 26.37
N ASP A 496 20.57 43.14 25.78
CA ASP A 496 19.50 42.35 25.18
C ASP A 496 20.03 41.54 23.97
N ALA A 497 19.83 40.20 23.95
CA ALA A 497 20.39 39.34 22.90
C ALA A 497 19.88 39.66 21.49
N VAL A 498 18.57 39.96 21.35
CA VAL A 498 17.98 40.27 20.04
C VAL A 498 18.50 41.60 19.52
N ARG A 499 18.63 42.60 20.39
CA ARG A 499 19.21 43.90 20.08
C ARG A 499 20.69 43.77 19.72
N PHE A 500 21.46 43.03 20.52
CA PHE A 500 22.88 42.77 20.28
C PHE A 500 23.11 42.16 18.90
N LEU A 501 22.43 41.04 18.60
CA LEU A 501 22.54 40.39 17.29
C LEU A 501 22.08 41.32 16.15
N ARG A 502 21.00 42.09 16.35
CA ARG A 502 20.53 43.07 15.38
C ARG A 502 21.57 44.13 15.07
N GLU A 503 22.12 44.76 16.10
CA GLU A 503 23.12 45.82 15.95
C GLU A 503 24.35 45.28 15.24
N VAL A 504 24.80 44.07 15.57
CA VAL A 504 25.94 43.43 14.90
C VAL A 504 25.67 43.16 13.42
N ASN A 505 24.52 42.54 13.11
CA ASN A 505 24.13 42.25 11.72
C ASN A 505 23.84 43.51 10.89
N LEU A 506 23.51 44.64 11.52
CA LEU A 506 23.37 45.94 10.87
C LEU A 506 24.71 46.70 10.76
N GLY A 507 25.80 46.11 11.21
CA GLY A 507 27.17 46.59 10.96
C GLY A 507 27.95 47.02 12.21
N SER A 508 27.35 46.99 13.40
CA SER A 508 28.09 47.25 14.64
C SER A 508 29.14 46.15 14.87
N ARG A 509 30.35 46.55 15.26
CA ARG A 509 31.42 45.62 15.65
C ARG A 509 31.89 45.92 17.08
N GLU A 510 31.03 46.55 17.88
CA GLU A 510 31.33 46.87 19.27
C GLU A 510 31.36 45.60 20.13
N LEU A 511 32.42 45.46 20.92
CA LEU A 511 32.57 44.35 21.85
C LEU A 511 31.58 44.51 23.02
N PRO A 512 30.72 43.52 23.32
CA PRO A 512 29.75 43.64 24.40
C PRO A 512 30.39 43.59 25.80
N GLY A 513 31.58 42.98 25.92
CA GLY A 513 32.40 42.85 27.12
C GLY A 513 33.60 41.92 26.88
N ARG A 514 34.62 41.92 27.75
CA ARG A 514 35.76 40.98 27.64
C ARG A 514 35.42 39.62 28.24
N ARG A 515 34.60 39.59 29.30
CA ARG A 515 34.14 38.37 29.99
C ARG A 515 32.62 38.33 29.96
N VAL A 516 32.07 37.56 29.02
CA VAL A 516 30.64 37.59 28.67
C VAL A 516 29.92 36.36 29.22
N VAL A 517 28.80 36.58 29.89
CA VAL A 517 27.86 35.51 30.28
C VAL A 517 26.59 35.59 29.44
N VAL A 518 26.23 34.52 28.75
CA VAL A 518 24.98 34.42 27.97
C VAL A 518 24.01 33.49 28.68
N VAL A 519 22.78 33.94 28.94
CA VAL A 519 21.80 33.18 29.73
C VAL A 519 20.75 32.58 28.81
N GLY A 520 20.79 31.27 28.58
CA GLY A 520 19.85 30.58 27.69
C GLY A 520 20.40 29.27 27.15
N GLY A 521 19.59 28.55 26.38
CA GLY A 521 20.02 27.30 25.73
C GLY A 521 19.45 27.06 24.33
N GLY A 522 18.72 28.04 23.78
CA GLY A 522 18.22 27.99 22.40
C GLY A 522 19.24 28.57 21.41
N ASN A 523 18.90 28.54 20.12
CA ASN A 523 19.80 29.00 19.05
C ASN A 523 20.27 30.45 19.27
N VAL A 524 19.39 31.37 19.67
CA VAL A 524 19.74 32.76 19.97
C VAL A 524 20.86 32.87 21.02
N ALA A 525 20.87 32.01 22.04
CA ALA A 525 21.90 32.03 23.08
C ALA A 525 23.25 31.56 22.52
N VAL A 526 23.24 30.51 21.70
CA VAL A 526 24.45 30.00 21.03
C VAL A 526 24.97 31.02 20.01
N ASP A 527 24.08 31.60 19.20
CA ASP A 527 24.39 32.64 18.23
C ASP A 527 25.00 33.86 18.92
N ALA A 528 24.40 34.37 20.01
CA ALA A 528 24.94 35.49 20.77
C ALA A 528 26.32 35.18 21.37
N ALA A 529 26.51 33.98 21.93
CA ALA A 529 27.79 33.58 22.50
C ALA A 529 28.90 33.49 21.44
N ARG A 530 28.60 32.86 20.32
CA ARG A 530 29.49 32.71 19.16
C ARG A 530 29.81 34.04 18.48
N THR A 531 28.84 34.96 18.44
CA THR A 531 29.05 36.34 17.97
C THR A 531 29.93 37.14 18.93
N ALA A 532 29.69 37.06 20.24
CA ALA A 532 30.52 37.74 21.23
C ALA A 532 31.98 37.25 21.17
N ARG A 533 32.19 35.94 20.98
CA ARG A 533 33.52 35.35 20.77
C ARG A 533 34.23 35.96 19.55
N ARG A 534 33.54 36.08 18.41
CA ARG A 534 34.05 36.68 17.16
C ARG A 534 34.36 38.16 17.25
N LEU A 535 33.70 38.89 18.15
CA LEU A 535 34.00 40.30 18.39
C LEU A 535 35.22 40.51 19.29
N GLY A 536 35.84 39.43 19.79
CA GLY A 536 37.07 39.48 20.59
C GLY A 536 36.89 39.29 22.09
N ALA A 537 35.75 38.73 22.55
CA ALA A 537 35.58 38.39 23.96
C ALA A 537 36.61 37.33 24.39
N GLU A 538 37.32 37.59 25.48
CA GLU A 538 38.38 36.72 26.00
C GLU A 538 37.81 35.41 26.53
N SER A 539 36.66 35.49 27.20
CA SER A 539 35.91 34.35 27.70
C SER A 539 34.42 34.57 27.49
N VAL A 540 33.73 33.50 27.09
CA VAL A 540 32.28 33.47 26.92
C VAL A 540 31.73 32.23 27.60
N THR A 541 30.76 32.42 28.49
CA THR A 541 30.11 31.33 29.22
C THR A 541 28.60 31.34 28.98
N ILE A 542 28.05 30.24 28.48
CA ILE A 542 26.61 30.03 28.39
C ILE A 542 26.12 29.41 29.70
N VAL A 543 25.18 30.06 30.38
CA VAL A 543 24.50 29.54 31.56
C VAL A 543 23.19 28.89 31.15
N TYR A 544 23.08 27.57 31.35
CA TYR A 544 21.87 26.81 31.03
C TYR A 544 21.35 26.01 32.21
N ARG A 545 20.10 26.25 32.58
CA ARG A 545 19.43 25.64 33.75
C ARG A 545 19.12 24.15 33.64
N ARG A 546 19.52 23.45 32.56
CA ARG A 546 19.29 22.00 32.38
C ARG A 546 20.55 21.33 31.83
N SER A 547 20.47 20.04 31.52
CA SER A 547 21.57 19.31 30.90
C SER A 547 21.63 19.54 29.39
N ARG A 548 22.70 19.08 28.75
CA ARG A 548 22.88 19.13 27.28
C ARG A 548 21.72 18.49 26.52
N GLN A 549 21.13 17.40 27.03
CA GLN A 549 20.06 16.69 26.34
C GLN A 549 18.79 17.53 26.19
N GLU A 550 18.54 18.49 27.10
CA GLU A 550 17.37 19.36 27.02
C GLU A 550 17.65 20.71 26.34
N MET A 551 18.85 20.97 25.82
CA MET A 551 19.15 22.22 25.10
C MET A 551 18.36 22.28 23.78
N PRO A 552 17.54 23.33 23.55
CA PRO A 552 16.80 23.46 22.29
C PRO A 552 17.65 23.87 21.08
N ALA A 553 18.89 24.35 21.27
CA ALA A 553 19.77 24.72 20.18
C ALA A 553 20.17 23.49 19.33
N TYR A 554 20.47 23.73 18.05
CA TYR A 554 20.87 22.66 17.14
C TYR A 554 22.18 22.01 17.59
N ALA A 555 22.29 20.69 17.43
CA ALA A 555 23.41 19.92 17.96
C ALA A 555 24.75 20.35 17.35
N GLU A 556 24.76 20.68 16.06
CA GLU A 556 25.91 21.21 15.34
C GLU A 556 26.35 22.60 15.82
N GLU A 557 25.40 23.45 16.24
CA GLU A 557 25.69 24.79 16.76
C GLU A 557 26.28 24.71 18.18
N ILE A 558 25.78 23.79 19.01
CA ILE A 558 26.34 23.50 20.33
C ILE A 558 27.77 22.96 20.19
N ALA A 559 28.01 22.04 19.25
CA ALA A 559 29.34 21.51 18.97
C ALA A 559 30.30 22.61 18.51
N GLY A 560 29.87 23.45 17.56
CA GLY A 560 30.65 24.59 17.07
C GLY A 560 31.02 25.59 18.18
N ALA A 561 30.10 25.88 19.09
CA ALA A 561 30.38 26.75 20.24
C ALA A 561 31.48 26.18 21.15
N LEU A 562 31.42 24.88 21.47
CA LEU A 562 32.43 24.22 22.31
C LEU A 562 33.80 24.18 21.62
N GLU A 563 33.84 23.92 20.30
CA GLU A 563 35.06 23.92 19.49
C GLU A 563 35.70 25.32 19.39
N GLU A 564 34.90 26.39 19.44
CA GLU A 564 35.36 27.79 19.48
C GLU A 564 35.83 28.25 20.88
N GLY A 565 35.81 27.34 21.87
CA GLY A 565 36.26 27.61 23.24
C GLY A 565 35.21 28.24 24.16
N ILE A 566 33.93 28.21 23.79
CA ILE A 566 32.84 28.72 24.61
C ILE A 566 32.50 27.68 25.69
N VAL A 567 32.43 28.13 26.95
CA VAL A 567 32.09 27.27 28.08
C VAL A 567 30.57 27.20 28.22
N ILE A 568 30.02 26.01 28.49
CA ILE A 568 28.60 25.84 28.79
C ILE A 568 28.45 25.31 30.22
N GLU A 569 27.98 26.17 31.13
CA GLU A 569 27.63 25.83 32.50
C GLU A 569 26.21 25.25 32.54
N TYR A 570 26.15 23.92 32.43
CA TYR A 570 24.91 23.15 32.56
C TYR A 570 24.37 23.19 33.99
N LEU A 571 23.10 22.83 34.14
CA LEU A 571 22.43 22.70 35.43
C LEU A 571 22.62 23.95 36.31
N THR A 572 22.58 25.13 35.70
CA THR A 572 22.89 26.40 36.37
C THR A 572 21.79 27.44 36.07
N ALA A 573 21.19 28.01 37.11
CA ALA A 573 20.14 29.01 37.00
C ALA A 573 20.59 30.39 37.50
N PRO A 574 20.13 31.49 36.87
CA PRO A 574 20.50 32.84 37.27
C PRO A 574 19.79 33.27 38.57
N VAL A 575 20.49 34.02 39.43
CA VAL A 575 19.97 34.56 40.70
C VAL A 575 19.92 36.09 40.69
N ARG A 576 21.04 36.76 40.38
CA ARG A 576 21.13 38.23 40.30
C ARG A 576 22.36 38.68 39.52
N VAL A 577 22.32 39.89 38.99
CA VAL A 577 23.50 40.58 38.46
C VAL A 577 24.31 41.19 39.61
N VAL A 578 25.63 41.01 39.61
CA VAL A 578 26.54 41.61 40.60
C VAL A 578 27.17 42.84 39.95
N ALA A 579 26.94 44.02 40.53
CA ALA A 579 27.42 45.28 39.99
C ALA A 579 28.15 46.12 41.07
N GLU A 580 29.20 46.83 40.64
CA GLU A 580 29.93 47.85 41.40
C GLU A 580 29.88 49.16 40.60
N ASP A 581 29.50 50.27 41.24
CA ASP A 581 29.29 51.57 40.57
C ASP A 581 28.41 51.47 39.31
N ASP A 582 27.29 50.75 39.44
CA ASP A 582 26.35 50.40 38.37
C ASP A 582 26.94 49.59 37.21
N ARG A 583 28.19 49.11 37.27
CA ARG A 583 28.80 48.27 36.21
C ARG A 583 28.81 46.80 36.61
N VAL A 584 28.50 45.91 35.66
CA VAL A 584 28.58 44.46 35.87
C VAL A 584 30.02 44.05 36.20
N VAL A 585 30.20 43.34 37.32
CA VAL A 585 31.47 42.70 37.73
C VAL A 585 31.31 41.20 37.98
N GLY A 586 30.09 40.68 37.89
CA GLY A 586 29.85 39.24 38.00
C GLY A 586 28.38 38.87 37.83
N PHE A 587 28.13 37.57 37.70
CA PHE A 587 26.79 37.00 37.54
C PHE A 587 26.56 35.90 38.57
N ALA A 588 25.68 36.16 39.54
CA ALA A 588 25.37 35.20 40.58
C ALA A 588 24.39 34.14 40.05
N CYS A 589 24.80 32.89 40.18
CA CYS A 589 24.05 31.72 39.76
C CYS A 589 23.87 30.74 40.92
N MET A 590 23.00 29.76 40.73
CA MET A 590 22.86 28.61 41.62
C MET A 590 22.78 27.32 40.81
N ARG A 591 23.17 26.20 41.42
CA ARG A 591 23.02 24.88 40.78
C ARG A 591 21.56 24.45 40.77
N THR A 592 21.23 23.62 39.79
CA THR A 592 19.92 23.00 39.61
C THR A 592 20.05 21.51 39.41
N GLU A 593 19.01 20.75 39.72
CA GLU A 593 18.87 19.35 39.37
C GLU A 593 17.66 19.13 38.45
N LEU A 594 17.63 18.00 37.77
CA LEU A 594 16.53 17.67 36.86
C LEU A 594 15.37 17.05 37.65
N GLY A 595 14.27 17.78 37.78
CA GLY A 595 12.98 17.29 38.26
C GLY A 595 12.22 16.46 37.21
N PRO A 596 10.91 16.21 37.44
CA PRO A 596 10.07 15.46 36.50
C PRO A 596 9.91 16.17 35.16
N ALA A 597 9.65 15.39 34.11
CA ALA A 597 9.32 15.90 32.77
C ALA A 597 8.00 16.68 32.77
N ASP A 598 7.95 17.76 32.01
CA ASP A 598 6.70 18.45 31.68
C ASP A 598 5.97 17.76 30.51
N ALA A 599 4.84 18.32 30.07
CA ALA A 599 4.04 17.78 28.97
C ALA A 599 4.78 17.72 27.62
N SER A 600 5.90 18.44 27.47
CA SER A 600 6.77 18.36 26.29
C SER A 600 7.85 17.28 26.41
N GLY A 601 7.87 16.52 27.51
CA GLY A 601 8.93 15.54 27.82
C GLY A 601 10.19 16.17 28.41
N ARG A 602 10.28 17.50 28.49
CA ARG A 602 11.46 18.21 29.03
C ARG A 602 11.44 18.23 30.55
N ARG A 603 12.55 17.82 31.16
CA ARG A 603 12.69 17.83 32.63
C ARG A 603 12.69 19.25 33.18
N ARG A 604 11.98 19.47 34.30
CA ARG A 604 11.93 20.76 34.97
C ARG A 604 13.23 20.99 35.75
N PRO A 605 13.83 22.19 35.69
CA PRO A 605 14.98 22.52 36.52
C PRO A 605 14.52 22.84 37.95
N VAL A 606 15.10 22.18 38.95
CA VAL A 606 14.83 22.39 40.37
C VAL A 606 16.05 23.04 41.01
N PRO A 607 15.94 24.24 41.61
CA PRO A 607 17.05 24.89 42.28
C PRO A 607 17.58 24.07 43.47
N VAL A 608 18.90 24.03 43.65
CA VAL A 608 19.56 23.43 44.81
C VAL A 608 19.89 24.55 45.79
N GLU A 609 19.17 24.64 46.91
CA GLU A 609 19.40 25.67 47.94
C GLU A 609 20.82 25.59 48.54
N GLY A 610 21.46 26.74 48.77
CA GLY A 610 22.82 26.82 49.33
C GLY A 610 23.95 26.55 48.32
N SER A 611 23.63 26.45 47.03
CA SER A 611 24.60 26.18 45.94
C SER A 611 24.98 27.43 45.14
N GLU A 612 24.81 28.62 45.71
CA GLU A 612 25.08 29.90 45.03
C GLU A 612 26.58 30.10 44.78
N PHE A 613 26.91 30.59 43.58
CA PHE A 613 28.27 30.97 43.20
C PHE A 613 28.22 32.13 42.22
N VAL A 614 29.35 32.83 42.03
CA VAL A 614 29.45 33.97 41.11
C VAL A 614 30.40 33.62 39.97
N ILE A 615 29.94 33.86 38.74
CA ILE A 615 30.77 33.82 37.54
C ILE A 615 31.30 35.23 37.32
N ASP A 616 32.61 35.43 37.30
CA ASP A 616 33.22 36.73 37.02
C ASP A 616 32.96 37.11 35.55
N CYS A 617 32.36 38.29 35.35
CA CYS A 617 31.98 38.78 34.02
C CYS A 617 31.82 40.30 34.04
N ASP A 618 32.04 40.95 32.90
CA ASP A 618 31.77 42.37 32.69
C ASP A 618 30.57 42.64 31.76
N CYS A 619 29.96 41.58 31.23
CA CYS A 619 28.76 41.65 30.42
C CYS A 619 27.84 40.44 30.63
N VAL A 620 26.53 40.69 30.67
CA VAL A 620 25.49 39.65 30.73
C VAL A 620 24.52 39.82 29.57
N ILE A 621 24.26 38.75 28.82
CA ILE A 621 23.36 38.73 27.66
C ILE A 621 22.18 37.77 27.93
N PRO A 622 21.00 38.28 28.32
CA PRO A 622 19.79 37.47 28.44
C PRO A 622 19.28 36.97 27.08
N ALA A 623 19.22 35.64 26.89
CA ALA A 623 18.77 34.97 25.67
C ALA A 623 17.73 33.87 25.97
N ILE A 624 16.73 34.20 26.80
CA ILE A 624 15.73 33.23 27.31
C ILE A 624 14.44 33.15 26.48
N GLY A 625 14.37 33.87 25.36
CA GLY A 625 13.26 33.84 24.41
C GLY A 625 12.90 35.21 23.88
N GLN A 626 12.03 35.23 22.87
CA GLN A 626 11.57 36.43 22.19
C GLN A 626 10.06 36.61 22.41
N ARG A 627 9.60 37.85 22.26
CA ARG A 627 8.18 38.22 22.29
C ARG A 627 7.88 39.22 21.17
N THR A 628 6.62 39.24 20.77
CA THR A 628 6.10 40.27 19.87
C THR A 628 6.08 41.61 20.58
N ASP A 629 6.62 42.63 19.94
CA ASP A 629 6.39 44.01 20.37
C ASP A 629 4.94 44.37 20.03
N THR A 630 4.18 44.88 21.00
CA THR A 630 2.77 45.25 20.82
C THR A 630 2.57 46.76 20.79
N GLY A 631 3.63 47.57 20.95
CA GLY A 631 3.53 49.03 21.00
C GLY A 631 2.97 49.63 19.72
N TRP A 632 3.28 49.03 18.57
CA TRP A 632 2.74 49.44 17.26
C TRP A 632 1.23 49.24 17.14
N ALA A 633 0.61 48.44 18.00
CA ALA A 633 -0.82 48.17 17.97
C ALA A 633 -1.61 48.99 19.01
N GLU A 634 -0.94 49.85 19.79
CA GLU A 634 -1.61 50.76 20.73
C GLU A 634 -2.56 51.69 19.96
N GLY A 635 -3.87 51.52 20.17
CA GLY A 635 -4.93 52.26 19.46
C GLY A 635 -5.73 51.47 18.43
N LEU A 636 -5.38 50.20 18.14
CA LEU A 636 -6.19 49.31 17.28
C LEU A 636 -7.23 48.54 18.11
N GLU A 637 -8.38 49.17 18.40
CA GLU A 637 -9.40 48.63 19.32
C GLU A 637 -10.02 47.28 18.92
N HIS A 638 -9.98 46.90 17.64
CA HIS A 638 -10.63 45.70 17.12
C HIS A 638 -9.71 44.49 16.92
N LEU A 639 -8.42 44.60 17.25
CA LEU A 639 -7.45 43.50 17.08
C LEU A 639 -7.35 42.67 18.37
N GLU A 640 -7.70 41.39 18.30
CA GLU A 640 -7.69 40.50 19.46
C GLU A 640 -6.32 39.84 19.72
N TRP A 641 -6.03 39.62 21.00
CA TRP A 641 -4.77 39.04 21.47
C TRP A 641 -4.98 37.76 22.28
N THR A 642 -4.00 36.86 22.24
CA THR A 642 -3.95 35.68 23.11
C THR A 642 -3.42 36.06 24.50
N ALA A 643 -3.58 35.15 25.47
CA ALA A 643 -2.99 35.32 26.81
C ALA A 643 -1.45 35.45 26.81
N ARG A 644 -0.79 35.02 25.72
CA ARG A 644 0.67 35.16 25.53
C ARG A 644 1.08 36.46 24.86
N ARG A 645 0.13 37.38 24.63
CA ARG A 645 0.33 38.62 23.86
C ARG A 645 0.82 38.38 22.43
N THR A 646 0.30 37.33 21.79
CA THR A 646 0.40 37.12 20.32
C THR A 646 -0.95 37.41 19.67
N LEU A 647 -0.97 37.63 18.35
CA LEU A 647 -2.20 37.88 17.60
C LEU A 647 -3.11 36.66 17.62
N LYS A 648 -4.40 36.88 17.94
CA LYS A 648 -5.42 35.83 17.88
C LYS A 648 -5.97 35.74 16.45
N VAL A 649 -5.96 34.53 15.91
CA VAL A 649 -6.45 34.24 14.56
C VAL A 649 -7.31 32.98 14.56
N ASP A 650 -8.13 32.82 13.52
CA ASP A 650 -8.73 31.54 13.18
C ASP A 650 -7.64 30.51 12.84
N PRO A 651 -7.64 29.30 13.44
CA PRO A 651 -6.54 28.35 13.30
C PRO A 651 -6.41 27.76 11.88
N ALA A 652 -7.46 27.76 11.08
CA ALA A 652 -7.45 27.18 9.73
C ALA A 652 -7.10 28.23 8.67
N THR A 653 -7.70 29.40 8.75
CA THR A 653 -7.58 30.48 7.75
C THR A 653 -6.53 31.53 8.10
N LEU A 654 -6.14 31.61 9.38
CA LEU A 654 -5.24 32.64 9.91
C LEU A 654 -5.79 34.08 9.77
N GLN A 655 -7.10 34.21 9.60
CA GLN A 655 -7.82 35.48 9.63
C GLN A 655 -7.87 36.01 11.07
N THR A 656 -7.64 37.31 11.23
CA THR A 656 -7.76 37.99 12.55
C THR A 656 -9.22 38.32 12.87
N SER A 657 -9.48 38.98 14.00
CA SER A 657 -10.78 39.57 14.32
C SER A 657 -11.21 40.68 13.34
N ILE A 658 -10.29 41.23 12.53
CA ILE A 658 -10.58 42.20 11.48
C ILE A 658 -10.68 41.46 10.13
N PRO A 659 -11.84 41.45 9.45
CA PRO A 659 -12.09 40.53 8.33
C PRO A 659 -11.09 40.60 7.16
N PHE A 660 -10.59 41.79 6.81
CA PHE A 660 -9.64 41.95 5.69
C PHE A 660 -8.16 41.79 6.12
N VAL A 661 -7.91 41.38 7.36
CA VAL A 661 -6.56 41.29 7.95
C VAL A 661 -6.25 39.85 8.36
N PHE A 662 -5.12 39.36 7.89
CA PHE A 662 -4.59 38.01 8.15
C PHE A 662 -3.23 38.12 8.83
N ALA A 663 -2.84 37.14 9.65
CA ALA A 663 -1.56 37.17 10.33
C ALA A 663 -0.92 35.78 10.42
N ALA A 664 0.40 35.69 10.30
CA ALA A 664 1.13 34.43 10.49
C ALA A 664 2.58 34.66 10.95
N GLY A 665 3.30 33.58 11.23
CA GLY A 665 4.66 33.60 11.77
C GLY A 665 4.69 33.93 13.26
N ASP A 666 5.83 34.42 13.74
CA ASP A 666 6.09 34.56 15.19
C ASP A 666 5.09 35.47 15.91
N ALA A 667 4.49 36.43 15.20
CA ALA A 667 3.45 37.31 15.74
C ALA A 667 2.17 36.55 16.17
N VAL A 668 1.95 35.33 15.66
CA VAL A 668 0.80 34.47 15.98
C VAL A 668 1.23 33.31 16.86
N SER A 669 2.23 32.53 16.42
CA SER A 669 2.66 31.31 17.11
C SER A 669 3.56 31.57 18.32
N GLY A 670 4.12 32.77 18.45
CA GLY A 670 5.37 32.98 19.17
C GLY A 670 6.57 32.47 18.34
N PRO A 671 7.80 32.61 18.87
CA PRO A 671 9.02 32.28 18.15
C PRO A 671 9.01 30.85 17.63
N ALA A 672 8.91 30.71 16.31
CA ALA A 672 8.87 29.45 15.59
C ALA A 672 10.10 29.33 14.68
N THR A 673 10.22 28.19 14.02
CA THR A 673 11.27 27.99 13.03
C THR A 673 10.89 28.64 11.71
N VAL A 674 11.90 29.03 10.91
CA VAL A 674 11.68 29.70 9.61
C VAL A 674 10.73 28.90 8.72
N ILE A 675 10.88 27.57 8.68
CA ILE A 675 10.05 26.71 7.83
C ILE A 675 8.59 26.60 8.31
N GLU A 676 8.33 26.74 9.62
CA GLU A 676 6.97 26.80 10.16
C GLU A 676 6.30 28.13 9.80
N ALA A 677 7.03 29.24 9.82
CA ALA A 677 6.54 30.53 9.36
C ALA A 677 6.16 30.50 7.88
N VAL A 678 6.96 29.85 7.02
CA VAL A 678 6.64 29.61 5.60
C VAL A 678 5.37 28.74 5.46
N GLY A 679 5.27 27.66 6.24
CA GLY A 679 4.09 26.78 6.22
C GLY A 679 2.80 27.48 6.65
N ALA A 680 2.87 28.36 7.66
CA ALA A 680 1.75 29.20 8.07
C ALA A 680 1.40 30.23 6.99
N ALA A 681 2.38 30.86 6.37
CA ALA A 681 2.17 31.81 5.26
C ALA A 681 1.43 31.16 4.08
N HIS A 682 1.72 29.90 3.71
CA HIS A 682 0.96 29.19 2.68
C HIS A 682 -0.53 29.06 3.00
N ARG A 683 -0.87 28.82 4.27
CA ARG A 683 -2.29 28.78 4.70
C ARG A 683 -2.93 30.17 4.60
N ALA A 684 -2.21 31.21 5.01
CA ALA A 684 -2.69 32.59 4.86
C ALA A 684 -2.89 32.97 3.38
N VAL A 685 -1.98 32.60 2.48
CA VAL A 685 -2.11 32.84 1.03
C VAL A 685 -3.39 32.20 0.47
N ALA A 686 -3.67 30.95 0.83
CA ALA A 686 -4.88 30.25 0.39
C ALA A 686 -6.15 30.91 0.92
N ALA A 687 -6.16 31.33 2.19
CA ALA A 687 -7.30 31.99 2.81
C ALA A 687 -7.55 33.40 2.24
N MET A 688 -6.48 34.19 2.03
CA MET A 688 -6.56 35.53 1.48
C MET A 688 -7.10 35.54 0.04
N GLU A 689 -6.72 34.56 -0.78
CA GLU A 689 -7.25 34.41 -2.13
C GLU A 689 -8.77 34.21 -2.13
N ARG A 690 -9.25 33.28 -1.30
CA ARG A 690 -10.69 32.98 -1.15
C ARG A 690 -11.47 34.18 -0.60
N PHE A 691 -10.88 34.89 0.35
CA PHE A 691 -11.45 36.13 0.88
C PHE A 691 -11.59 37.21 -0.20
N VAL A 692 -10.55 37.47 -0.99
CA VAL A 692 -10.58 38.47 -2.07
C VAL A 692 -11.54 38.05 -3.19
N ALA A 693 -11.72 36.74 -3.42
CA ALA A 693 -12.72 36.20 -4.34
C ALA A 693 -14.17 36.31 -3.81
N GLY A 694 -14.38 36.76 -2.56
CA GLY A 694 -15.70 36.94 -1.97
C GLY A 694 -16.35 35.65 -1.44
N GLU A 695 -15.55 34.61 -1.18
CA GLU A 695 -16.05 33.36 -0.60
C GLU A 695 -16.39 33.49 0.90
N ASP A 696 -17.27 32.62 1.40
CA ASP A 696 -17.58 32.52 2.83
C ASP A 696 -16.39 31.93 3.61
N MET A 697 -15.77 32.76 4.45
CA MET A 697 -14.60 32.37 5.23
C MET A 697 -14.89 31.35 6.32
N ALA A 698 -16.13 31.27 6.84
CA ALA A 698 -16.49 30.24 7.82
C ALA A 698 -16.57 28.87 7.16
N ALA A 699 -17.16 28.81 5.95
CA ALA A 699 -17.16 27.59 5.14
C ALA A 699 -15.74 27.18 4.73
N CYS A 700 -14.91 28.15 4.33
CA CYS A 700 -13.49 27.93 4.04
C CYS A 700 -12.72 27.35 5.23
N ALA A 701 -12.93 27.90 6.43
CA ALA A 701 -12.31 27.41 7.65
C ALA A 701 -12.72 25.96 7.96
N ALA A 702 -14.01 25.64 7.83
CA ALA A 702 -14.52 24.29 8.03
C ALA A 702 -13.93 23.30 7.02
N GLU A 703 -13.85 23.68 5.74
CA GLU A 703 -13.25 22.85 4.70
C GLU A 703 -11.76 22.58 4.96
N LEU A 704 -10.98 23.62 5.24
CA LEU A 704 -9.55 23.50 5.55
C LEU A 704 -9.30 22.68 6.83
N ALA A 705 -10.16 22.82 7.84
CA ALA A 705 -10.09 22.02 9.07
C ALA A 705 -10.48 20.55 8.85
N SER A 706 -11.34 20.27 7.85
CA SER A 706 -11.80 18.92 7.51
C SER A 706 -10.86 18.16 6.56
N ALA A 707 -9.77 18.78 6.11
CA ALA A 707 -8.82 18.17 5.21
C ALA A 707 -8.27 16.85 5.81
N PRO A 708 -8.34 15.73 5.08
CA PRO A 708 -7.89 14.45 5.60
C PRO A 708 -6.39 14.50 5.91
N ALA A 709 -6.01 13.84 7.01
CA ALA A 709 -4.61 13.71 7.37
C ALA A 709 -3.82 13.06 6.22
N PRO A 710 -2.54 13.45 6.01
CA PRO A 710 -1.70 12.82 5.00
C PRO A 710 -1.64 11.31 5.22
N GLY A 711 -1.81 10.55 4.14
CA GLY A 711 -1.65 9.11 4.17
C GLY A 711 -0.22 8.68 4.56
N ARG A 712 -0.09 7.43 5.03
CA ARG A 712 1.16 6.84 5.52
C ARG A 712 1.47 5.47 4.90
N GLN A 713 0.88 5.17 3.75
CA GLN A 713 1.17 3.97 2.96
C GLN A 713 2.35 4.26 2.03
N TRP A 714 3.54 3.78 2.42
CA TRP A 714 4.79 3.99 1.69
C TRP A 714 5.36 2.67 1.18
N ALA A 715 6.30 2.76 0.22
CA ALA A 715 7.02 1.58 -0.25
C ALA A 715 7.76 0.86 0.91
N PRO A 716 7.77 -0.49 0.92
CA PRO A 716 8.57 -1.25 1.87
C PRO A 716 10.07 -0.99 1.63
N ILE A 717 10.86 -1.02 2.70
CA ILE A 717 12.32 -0.89 2.60
C ILE A 717 12.87 -2.26 2.18
N PRO A 718 13.58 -2.39 1.04
CA PRO A 718 14.15 -3.67 0.65
C PRO A 718 15.23 -4.14 1.64
N GLU A 719 15.27 -5.44 1.95
CA GLU A 719 16.28 -6.01 2.85
C GLU A 719 17.71 -5.89 2.29
N ALA A 720 17.84 -5.89 0.96
CA ALA A 720 19.13 -5.79 0.25
C ALA A 720 19.69 -4.36 0.12
N VAL A 721 19.12 -3.36 0.81
CA VAL A 721 19.65 -1.98 0.75
C VAL A 721 21.05 -1.91 1.33
N LYS A 722 22.00 -1.42 0.53
CA LYS A 722 23.40 -1.25 0.96
C LYS A 722 23.52 -0.13 2.01
N LEU A 723 24.21 -0.44 3.12
CA LEU A 723 24.62 0.55 4.13
C LEU A 723 25.62 1.53 3.53
N GLN A 724 25.40 2.82 3.75
CA GLN A 724 26.29 3.89 3.24
C GLN A 724 26.42 5.01 4.27
N PRO A 725 27.63 5.51 4.54
CA PRO A 725 27.83 6.63 5.46
C PRO A 725 27.18 7.91 4.90
N ARG A 726 26.62 8.72 5.80
CA ARG A 726 26.10 10.06 5.46
C ARG A 726 27.24 10.98 5.05
N ALA A 727 27.03 11.75 3.98
CA ALA A 727 27.95 12.82 3.62
C ALA A 727 28.02 13.88 4.72
N ALA A 728 29.23 14.19 5.19
CA ALA A 728 29.47 15.23 6.18
C ALA A 728 29.83 16.55 5.49
N VAL A 729 29.29 17.64 6.00
CA VAL A 729 29.65 18.99 5.56
C VAL A 729 31.02 19.35 6.15
N VAL A 730 31.93 19.85 5.32
CA VAL A 730 33.21 20.39 5.77
C VAL A 730 32.96 21.72 6.47
N GLN A 731 33.50 21.90 7.68
CA GLN A 731 33.50 23.18 8.38
C GLN A 731 34.89 23.81 8.32
N ARG A 732 34.96 25.14 8.40
CA ARG A 732 36.23 25.86 8.57
C ARG A 732 36.90 25.48 9.89
N GLU A 733 38.21 25.69 10.01
CA GLU A 733 38.96 25.35 11.23
C GLU A 733 38.47 26.18 12.44
N PRO A 734 38.40 25.61 13.67
CA PRO A 734 37.85 26.31 14.85
C PRO A 734 38.46 27.69 15.09
N ALA A 735 39.78 27.84 14.92
CA ALA A 735 40.46 29.12 15.10
C ALA A 735 39.95 30.19 14.11
N GLN A 736 39.78 29.81 12.84
CA GLN A 736 39.27 30.72 11.81
C GLN A 736 37.79 31.06 12.05
N ARG A 737 36.99 30.06 12.47
CA ARG A 737 35.58 30.27 12.81
C ARG A 737 35.41 31.30 13.94
N ALA A 738 36.34 31.34 14.89
CA ALA A 738 36.29 32.24 16.04
C ALA A 738 36.75 33.67 15.75
N ASP A 739 37.43 33.93 14.62
CA ASP A 739 38.10 35.21 14.34
C ASP A 739 37.35 36.11 13.34
N ASP A 740 36.41 35.56 12.56
CA ASP A 740 35.68 36.31 11.53
C ASP A 740 34.19 35.89 11.42
N PHE A 741 33.49 36.55 10.50
CA PHE A 741 32.07 36.32 10.21
C PHE A 741 31.84 35.60 8.88
N GLU A 742 32.89 35.01 8.29
CA GLU A 742 32.79 34.23 7.05
C GLU A 742 32.00 32.93 7.29
N GLU A 743 31.34 32.42 6.25
CA GLU A 743 30.44 31.26 6.35
C GLU A 743 31.16 30.03 6.93
N VAL A 744 30.61 29.46 8.00
CA VAL A 744 31.28 28.37 8.77
C VAL A 744 31.22 27.02 8.06
N ALA A 745 30.03 26.65 7.58
CA ALA A 745 29.79 25.39 6.90
C ALA A 745 30.00 25.58 5.40
N LEU A 746 30.73 24.69 4.73
CA LEU A 746 30.95 24.75 3.29
C LEU A 746 29.88 23.95 2.52
N ALA A 747 29.70 24.22 1.23
CA ALA A 747 28.81 23.43 0.39
C ALA A 747 29.40 22.03 0.12
N PHE A 748 28.56 21.06 -0.26
CA PHE A 748 29.05 19.77 -0.74
C PHE A 748 29.78 19.92 -2.07
N GLU A 749 30.81 19.10 -2.27
CA GLU A 749 31.29 18.77 -3.61
C GLU A 749 30.18 18.05 -4.40
N GLU A 750 30.14 18.27 -5.71
CA GLU A 750 29.07 17.77 -6.57
C GLU A 750 28.89 16.25 -6.49
N GLU A 751 29.98 15.49 -6.55
CA GLU A 751 29.96 14.04 -6.44
C GLU A 751 29.42 13.57 -5.07
N ALA A 752 29.80 14.27 -4.00
CA ALA A 752 29.31 13.97 -2.65
C ALA A 752 27.81 14.23 -2.53
N ALA A 753 27.31 15.32 -3.12
CA ALA A 753 25.89 15.65 -3.14
C ALA A 753 25.07 14.64 -3.95
N GLN A 754 25.52 14.24 -5.14
CA GLN A 754 24.84 13.24 -5.96
C GLN A 754 24.80 11.87 -5.28
N ARG A 755 25.91 11.46 -4.65
CA ARG A 755 25.99 10.22 -3.86
C ARG A 755 25.05 10.25 -2.66
N GLU A 756 25.04 11.35 -1.90
CA GLU A 756 24.16 11.53 -0.74
C GLU A 756 22.68 11.51 -1.15
N ALA A 757 22.32 12.19 -2.25
CA ALA A 757 20.99 12.13 -2.83
C ALA A 757 20.62 10.70 -3.31
N GLY A 758 21.60 9.95 -3.81
CA GLY A 758 21.48 8.55 -4.20
C GLY A 758 21.09 7.59 -3.08
N ARG A 759 21.26 7.98 -1.80
CA ARG A 759 20.85 7.18 -0.63
C ARG A 759 19.33 7.19 -0.39
N CYS A 760 18.58 8.09 -1.04
CA CYS A 760 17.14 8.19 -0.89
C CYS A 760 16.42 6.87 -1.24
N LEU A 761 15.48 6.45 -0.38
CA LEU A 761 14.75 5.18 -0.52
C LEU A 761 13.51 5.26 -1.44
N ASN A 762 13.20 6.43 -2.02
CA ASN A 762 12.01 6.63 -2.86
C ASN A 762 10.70 6.17 -2.20
N CYS A 763 10.46 6.59 -0.95
CA CYS A 763 9.33 6.12 -0.14
C CYS A 763 7.95 6.32 -0.78
N GLY A 764 7.77 7.39 -1.57
CA GLY A 764 6.54 7.66 -2.33
C GLY A 764 6.44 6.94 -3.69
N VAL A 765 7.44 6.14 -4.06
CA VAL A 765 7.69 5.63 -5.41
C VAL A 765 7.83 6.79 -6.40
N CYS A 766 6.74 7.25 -7.02
CA CYS A 766 6.74 8.52 -7.74
C CYS A 766 7.08 9.69 -6.81
N CYS A 767 8.03 10.54 -7.22
CA CYS A 767 8.45 11.71 -6.46
C CYS A 767 7.67 12.99 -6.81
N GLU A 768 6.60 12.92 -7.62
CA GLU A 768 5.79 14.06 -8.05
C GLU A 768 6.60 15.27 -8.58
N CYS A 769 7.73 15.04 -9.28
CA CYS A 769 8.55 16.13 -9.84
C CYS A 769 7.95 16.78 -11.10
N MET A 770 6.82 16.25 -11.60
CA MET A 770 6.08 16.72 -12.78
C MET A 770 6.85 16.73 -14.12
N ALA A 771 8.13 16.35 -14.16
CA ALA A 771 8.90 16.23 -15.40
C ALA A 771 8.23 15.34 -16.46
N CYS A 772 7.50 14.29 -16.03
CA CYS A 772 6.75 13.43 -16.95
C CYS A 772 5.59 14.16 -17.63
N VAL A 773 4.92 15.10 -16.94
CA VAL A 773 3.83 15.91 -17.48
C VAL A 773 4.37 16.83 -18.57
N GLU A 774 5.47 17.53 -18.29
CA GLU A 774 6.15 18.42 -19.24
C GLU A 774 6.59 17.69 -20.52
N ALA A 775 7.07 16.44 -20.39
CA ALA A 775 7.48 15.62 -21.52
C ALA A 775 6.31 15.00 -22.31
N CYS A 776 5.07 15.11 -21.84
CA CYS A 776 3.92 14.44 -22.45
C CYS A 776 3.19 15.36 -23.44
N GLU A 777 3.59 15.34 -24.71
CA GLU A 777 2.96 16.15 -25.77
C GLU A 777 1.45 15.86 -25.95
N ALA A 778 1.03 14.61 -25.69
CA ALA A 778 -0.37 14.22 -25.76
C ALA A 778 -1.23 14.71 -24.58
N ASN A 779 -0.63 15.30 -23.54
CA ASN A 779 -1.30 15.74 -22.31
C ASN A 779 -2.12 14.63 -21.63
N ALA A 780 -1.60 13.40 -21.67
CA ALA A 780 -2.29 12.22 -21.13
C ALA A 780 -2.11 12.04 -19.62
N ILE A 781 -1.10 12.66 -19.00
CA ILE A 781 -0.74 12.43 -17.59
C ILE A 781 -1.57 13.33 -16.67
N ASP A 782 -2.12 12.76 -15.60
CA ASP A 782 -2.93 13.44 -14.60
C ASP A 782 -2.67 12.86 -13.20
N HIS A 783 -1.83 13.55 -12.43
CA HIS A 783 -1.49 13.17 -11.05
C HIS A 783 -2.64 13.33 -10.05
N ALA A 784 -3.74 14.00 -10.42
CA ALA A 784 -4.92 14.20 -9.60
C ALA A 784 -6.03 13.17 -9.88
N MET A 785 -5.80 12.22 -10.80
CA MET A 785 -6.72 11.14 -11.10
C MET A 785 -7.11 10.37 -9.84
N LYS A 786 -8.42 10.23 -9.61
CA LYS A 786 -9.00 9.52 -8.47
C LYS A 786 -9.38 8.08 -8.87
N PRO A 787 -9.42 7.13 -7.92
CA PRO A 787 -10.00 5.82 -8.17
C PRO A 787 -11.45 5.96 -8.65
N GLU A 788 -11.85 5.08 -9.55
CA GLU A 788 -13.21 5.01 -10.11
C GLU A 788 -13.91 3.77 -9.56
N GLU A 789 -15.12 3.93 -9.06
CA GLU A 789 -15.99 2.82 -8.66
C GLU A 789 -17.04 2.58 -9.74
N ARG A 790 -17.21 1.32 -10.15
CA ARG A 790 -18.22 0.89 -11.10
C ARG A 790 -19.08 -0.21 -10.50
N SER A 791 -20.38 -0.16 -10.79
CA SER A 791 -21.32 -1.23 -10.48
C SER A 791 -21.86 -1.79 -11.78
N ILE A 792 -21.72 -3.10 -11.98
CA ILE A 792 -22.20 -3.81 -13.18
C ILE A 792 -23.14 -4.95 -12.80
N GLN A 793 -24.04 -5.31 -13.72
CA GLN A 793 -24.89 -6.49 -13.59
C GLN A 793 -24.44 -7.58 -14.55
N VAL A 794 -24.34 -8.81 -14.06
CA VAL A 794 -23.92 -9.98 -14.85
C VAL A 794 -24.71 -11.22 -14.48
N GLY A 795 -24.89 -12.14 -15.43
CA GLY A 795 -25.62 -13.38 -15.22
C GLY A 795 -24.76 -14.50 -14.64
N SER A 796 -23.47 -14.48 -14.95
CA SER A 796 -22.51 -15.47 -14.46
C SER A 796 -21.10 -14.88 -14.35
N ILE A 797 -20.25 -15.58 -13.60
CA ILE A 797 -18.89 -15.15 -13.27
C ILE A 797 -17.92 -16.31 -13.53
N ILE A 798 -16.78 -16.04 -14.15
CA ILE A 798 -15.66 -16.98 -14.31
C ILE A 798 -14.46 -16.45 -13.53
N LEU A 799 -13.95 -17.23 -12.59
CA LEU A 799 -12.73 -16.94 -11.85
C LEU A 799 -11.53 -17.55 -12.57
N ALA A 800 -10.59 -16.70 -12.97
CA ALA A 800 -9.37 -17.03 -13.69
C ALA A 800 -8.15 -16.31 -13.09
N THR A 801 -8.08 -16.21 -11.76
CA THR A 801 -7.14 -15.34 -11.05
C THR A 801 -5.68 -15.81 -11.09
N GLY A 802 -5.40 -17.01 -11.61
CA GLY A 802 -4.05 -17.56 -11.72
C GLY A 802 -3.50 -18.12 -10.42
N TYR A 803 -2.18 -18.03 -10.24
CA TYR A 803 -1.41 -18.66 -9.17
C TYR A 803 -0.25 -17.76 -8.72
N ASP A 804 0.41 -18.10 -7.61
CA ASP A 804 1.71 -17.53 -7.21
C ASP A 804 2.79 -18.61 -7.26
N THR A 805 4.06 -18.23 -7.47
CA THR A 805 5.21 -19.13 -7.30
C THR A 805 5.65 -19.15 -5.84
N LEU A 806 5.98 -20.34 -5.31
CA LEU A 806 6.54 -20.47 -3.96
C LEU A 806 7.86 -19.68 -3.84
N ASP A 807 7.96 -18.88 -2.77
CA ASP A 807 9.21 -18.27 -2.32
C ASP A 807 10.08 -19.33 -1.60
N PRO A 808 11.24 -19.73 -2.16
CA PRO A 808 12.08 -20.75 -1.55
C PRO A 808 13.04 -20.20 -0.49
N THR A 809 12.97 -18.91 -0.11
CA THR A 809 13.80 -18.31 0.94
C THR A 809 13.80 -19.11 2.27
N PRO A 810 12.67 -19.69 2.74
CA PRO A 810 12.68 -20.54 3.93
C PRO A 810 13.49 -21.85 3.77
N MET A 811 13.76 -22.29 2.54
CA MET A 811 14.51 -23.52 2.24
C MET A 811 16.02 -23.30 2.29
N GLN A 812 16.52 -23.00 3.49
CA GLN A 812 17.93 -22.69 3.77
C GLN A 812 18.97 -23.63 3.12
N PRO A 813 18.75 -24.97 3.02
CA PRO A 813 19.70 -25.86 2.35
C PRO A 813 19.94 -25.53 0.86
N TYR A 814 19.01 -24.87 0.18
CA TYR A 814 19.19 -24.48 -1.23
C TYR A 814 19.82 -23.10 -1.41
N GLY A 815 19.97 -22.32 -0.34
CA GLY A 815 20.71 -21.06 -0.36
C GLY A 815 20.14 -19.97 -1.29
N TYR A 816 18.86 -20.02 -1.64
CA TYR A 816 18.19 -18.92 -2.34
C TYR A 816 18.23 -17.64 -1.49
N GLY A 817 18.47 -16.49 -2.13
CA GLY A 817 18.71 -15.20 -1.45
C GLY A 817 20.09 -15.07 -0.79
N ARG A 818 20.76 -16.18 -0.43
CA ARG A 818 22.12 -16.21 0.10
C ARG A 818 23.17 -16.30 -1.01
N TYR A 819 22.98 -17.20 -1.96
CA TYR A 819 23.88 -17.42 -3.09
C TYR A 819 23.37 -16.70 -4.33
N ARG A 820 24.25 -15.92 -4.95
CA ARG A 820 23.89 -14.97 -6.03
C ARG A 820 23.41 -15.63 -7.31
N ASN A 821 23.88 -16.87 -7.56
CA ASN A 821 23.62 -17.62 -8.79
C ASN A 821 22.64 -18.80 -8.58
N VAL A 822 21.83 -18.72 -7.53
CA VAL A 822 20.66 -19.58 -7.32
C VAL A 822 19.42 -18.79 -7.70
N TYR A 823 18.73 -19.22 -8.76
CA TYR A 823 17.56 -18.57 -9.31
C TYR A 823 16.31 -19.45 -9.15
N THR A 824 15.14 -18.85 -9.03
CA THR A 824 13.86 -19.53 -9.25
C THR A 824 13.62 -19.77 -10.74
N ALA A 825 12.69 -20.67 -11.06
CA ALA A 825 12.26 -20.91 -12.44
C ALA A 825 11.79 -19.62 -13.14
N LEU A 826 10.99 -18.78 -12.47
CA LEU A 826 10.49 -17.55 -13.08
C LEU A 826 11.58 -16.49 -13.27
N GLU A 827 12.55 -16.38 -12.36
CA GLU A 827 13.75 -15.57 -12.58
C GLU A 827 14.52 -16.04 -13.81
N PHE A 828 14.70 -17.35 -13.97
CA PHE A 828 15.36 -17.93 -15.14
C PHE A 828 14.59 -17.65 -16.45
N GLU A 829 13.25 -17.70 -16.46
CA GLU A 829 12.45 -17.27 -17.61
C GLU A 829 12.78 -15.84 -18.01
N ARG A 830 12.87 -14.94 -17.03
CA ARG A 830 13.17 -13.53 -17.30
C ARG A 830 14.58 -13.34 -17.83
N LEU A 831 15.58 -14.08 -17.34
CA LEU A 831 16.93 -14.07 -17.93
C LEU A 831 16.94 -14.57 -19.38
N SER A 832 16.18 -15.62 -19.69
CA SER A 832 16.14 -16.18 -21.04
C SER A 832 15.32 -15.32 -22.01
N ASN A 833 14.35 -14.55 -21.53
CA ASN A 833 13.44 -13.79 -22.39
C ASN A 833 14.13 -12.59 -23.06
N ALA A 834 13.92 -12.42 -24.37
CA ALA A 834 14.51 -11.33 -25.17
C ALA A 834 14.15 -9.91 -24.68
N THR A 835 13.00 -9.75 -24.00
CA THR A 835 12.56 -8.51 -23.36
C THR A 835 12.87 -8.45 -21.86
N GLY A 836 13.64 -9.42 -21.36
CA GLY A 836 14.10 -9.49 -19.99
C GLY A 836 15.32 -8.61 -19.70
N PRO A 837 15.79 -8.60 -18.44
CA PRO A 837 16.84 -7.68 -17.98
C PRO A 837 18.20 -7.92 -18.64
N THR A 838 18.44 -9.09 -19.23
CA THR A 838 19.69 -9.46 -19.92
C THR A 838 19.52 -9.55 -21.44
N GLY A 839 18.42 -9.05 -22.01
CA GLY A 839 18.16 -9.10 -23.46
C GLY A 839 18.02 -10.52 -24.03
N GLY A 840 17.76 -11.51 -23.16
CA GLY A 840 17.64 -12.92 -23.52
C GLY A 840 18.93 -13.72 -23.41
N GLU A 841 20.03 -13.10 -22.99
CA GLU A 841 21.28 -13.78 -22.67
C GLU A 841 21.19 -14.43 -21.28
N ILE A 842 21.48 -15.73 -21.19
CA ILE A 842 21.50 -16.47 -19.93
C ILE A 842 22.85 -16.23 -19.27
N LEU A 843 22.90 -15.30 -18.31
CA LEU A 843 24.11 -14.86 -17.65
C LEU A 843 24.08 -15.15 -16.14
N ILE A 844 25.26 -15.37 -15.56
CA ILE A 844 25.49 -15.41 -14.11
C ILE A 844 25.96 -14.06 -13.59
N ARG A 845 25.75 -13.83 -12.29
CA ARG A 845 26.25 -12.66 -11.57
C ARG A 845 27.70 -12.85 -11.15
N ASP A 846 28.48 -11.77 -11.26
CA ASP A 846 29.86 -11.69 -10.78
C ASP A 846 29.96 -11.28 -9.28
N ALA A 847 31.19 -10.95 -8.85
CA ALA A 847 31.52 -10.50 -7.50
C ALA A 847 30.93 -9.14 -7.13
N ASP A 848 30.48 -8.33 -8.10
CA ASP A 848 29.77 -7.07 -7.90
C ASP A 848 28.24 -7.22 -8.03
N GLY A 849 27.79 -8.40 -8.46
CA GLY A 849 26.38 -8.75 -8.63
C GLY A 849 25.82 -8.41 -10.02
N GLN A 850 26.68 -8.05 -10.97
CA GLN A 850 26.29 -7.71 -12.35
C GLN A 850 26.23 -8.97 -13.22
N PHE A 851 25.30 -9.00 -14.17
CA PHE A 851 25.17 -10.08 -15.15
C PHE A 851 26.25 -9.93 -16.23
N THR A 852 27.28 -10.78 -16.22
CA THR A 852 28.47 -10.55 -17.06
C THR A 852 28.97 -11.78 -17.80
N LEU A 853 28.73 -13.00 -17.31
CA LEU A 853 29.30 -14.22 -17.89
C LEU A 853 28.25 -15.28 -18.20
N PRO A 854 28.40 -16.07 -19.28
CA PRO A 854 27.58 -17.26 -19.49
C PRO A 854 27.98 -18.42 -18.54
N PRO A 855 27.01 -19.20 -18.03
CA PRO A 855 27.30 -20.39 -17.23
C PRO A 855 27.87 -21.53 -18.10
N ARG A 856 28.88 -22.25 -17.62
CA ARG A 856 29.36 -23.49 -18.30
C ARG A 856 28.65 -24.74 -17.83
N ARG A 857 28.13 -24.69 -16.59
CA ARG A 857 27.47 -25.81 -15.91
C ARG A 857 26.24 -25.28 -15.19
N VAL A 858 25.08 -25.88 -15.43
CA VAL A 858 23.82 -25.48 -14.81
C VAL A 858 23.17 -26.70 -14.15
N ALA A 859 22.66 -26.54 -12.94
CA ALA A 859 21.82 -27.55 -12.30
C ALA A 859 20.35 -27.09 -12.28
N LEU A 860 19.44 -27.95 -12.74
CA LEU A 860 18.00 -27.78 -12.66
C LEU A 860 17.46 -28.69 -11.56
N LEU A 861 16.84 -28.12 -10.53
CA LEU A 861 16.40 -28.87 -9.36
C LEU A 861 14.87 -28.97 -9.34
N HIS A 862 14.33 -30.17 -9.47
CA HIS A 862 12.89 -30.42 -9.50
C HIS A 862 12.28 -30.45 -8.10
N CYS A 863 10.94 -30.32 -8.07
CA CYS A 863 10.14 -30.53 -6.86
C CYS A 863 10.55 -29.63 -5.69
N ILE A 864 10.92 -28.37 -5.96
CA ILE A 864 11.25 -27.40 -4.91
C ILE A 864 9.96 -26.92 -4.27
N GLY A 865 9.65 -27.48 -3.11
CA GLY A 865 8.40 -27.25 -2.34
C GLY A 865 7.16 -27.94 -2.88
N SER A 866 7.27 -28.79 -3.90
CA SER A 866 6.22 -29.71 -4.33
C SER A 866 6.57 -31.13 -3.94
N ARG A 867 5.56 -31.98 -3.67
CA ARG A 867 5.75 -33.34 -3.15
C ARG A 867 6.64 -33.34 -1.90
N ASP A 868 6.42 -32.35 -1.05
CA ASP A 868 7.19 -32.09 0.16
C ASP A 868 6.22 -31.84 1.32
N VAL A 869 6.20 -32.76 2.29
CA VAL A 869 5.29 -32.71 3.46
C VAL A 869 5.51 -31.50 4.37
N ARG A 870 6.65 -30.81 4.23
CA ARG A 870 6.92 -29.56 4.97
C ARG A 870 6.30 -28.33 4.30
N TYR A 871 5.93 -28.46 3.03
CA TYR A 871 5.37 -27.41 2.19
C TYR A 871 4.10 -27.94 1.52
N HIS A 872 4.17 -28.31 0.23
CA HIS A 872 3.02 -28.82 -0.52
C HIS A 872 3.19 -30.31 -0.85
N GLU A 873 2.25 -31.14 -0.38
CA GLU A 873 2.24 -32.59 -0.68
C GLU A 873 1.88 -32.91 -2.14
N TYR A 874 1.23 -31.98 -2.83
CA TYR A 874 0.82 -32.14 -4.22
C TYR A 874 1.98 -31.92 -5.21
N CYS A 875 1.77 -32.33 -6.46
CA CYS A 875 2.68 -32.05 -7.57
C CYS A 875 2.23 -30.81 -8.34
N SER A 876 3.16 -29.91 -8.67
CA SER A 876 2.88 -28.71 -9.48
C SER A 876 2.67 -28.98 -10.97
N ARG A 877 2.70 -30.24 -11.42
CA ARG A 877 2.45 -30.76 -12.78
C ARG A 877 3.36 -30.24 -13.92
N VAL A 878 3.80 -28.99 -13.90
CA VAL A 878 4.51 -28.34 -15.02
C VAL A 878 6.02 -28.28 -14.84
N CYS A 879 6.52 -28.47 -13.63
CA CYS A 879 7.94 -28.24 -13.30
C CYS A 879 8.91 -29.14 -14.05
N CYS A 880 8.53 -30.40 -14.29
CA CYS A 880 9.36 -31.29 -15.10
C CYS A 880 9.49 -30.78 -16.54
N MET A 881 8.41 -30.24 -17.11
CA MET A 881 8.38 -29.82 -18.51
C MET A 881 9.09 -28.48 -18.73
N TYR A 882 8.90 -27.50 -17.84
CA TYR A 882 9.67 -26.26 -17.98
C TYR A 882 11.16 -26.49 -17.69
N ALA A 883 11.54 -27.49 -16.86
CA ALA A 883 12.95 -27.83 -16.65
C ALA A 883 13.57 -28.38 -17.94
N LEU A 884 12.88 -29.28 -18.65
CA LEU A 884 13.30 -29.74 -19.98
C LEU A 884 13.42 -28.58 -20.96
N LYS A 885 12.45 -27.66 -20.93
CA LYS A 885 12.50 -26.44 -21.74
C LYS A 885 13.75 -25.62 -21.42
N TYR A 886 14.08 -25.43 -20.14
CA TYR A 886 15.28 -24.71 -19.74
C TYR A 886 16.55 -25.43 -20.18
N SER A 887 16.61 -26.76 -20.08
CA SER A 887 17.75 -27.52 -20.58
C SER A 887 18.00 -27.25 -22.06
N HIS A 888 16.93 -27.32 -22.86
CA HIS A 888 16.99 -27.00 -24.28
C HIS A 888 17.46 -25.56 -24.54
N LEU A 889 16.85 -24.57 -23.86
CA LEU A 889 17.18 -23.16 -24.05
C LEU A 889 18.62 -22.83 -23.63
N ILE A 890 19.16 -23.49 -22.60
CA ILE A 890 20.56 -23.34 -22.20
C ILE A 890 21.47 -23.84 -23.31
N LYS A 891 21.21 -25.03 -23.85
CA LYS A 891 22.00 -25.60 -24.95
C LYS A 891 21.92 -24.74 -26.22
N GLU A 892 20.74 -24.21 -26.54
CA GLU A 892 20.50 -23.36 -27.72
C GLU A 892 21.19 -22.00 -27.60
N LYS A 893 21.02 -21.31 -26.47
CA LYS A 893 21.44 -19.90 -26.32
C LYS A 893 22.84 -19.71 -25.76
N VAL A 894 23.30 -20.62 -24.90
CA VAL A 894 24.63 -20.53 -24.28
C VAL A 894 25.65 -21.31 -25.09
N GLY A 895 25.29 -22.51 -25.54
CA GLY A 895 26.13 -23.38 -26.35
C GLY A 895 25.90 -24.86 -26.04
N HIS A 896 25.99 -25.71 -27.08
CA HIS A 896 25.73 -27.14 -26.97
C HIS A 896 26.70 -27.89 -26.03
N ASP A 897 27.87 -27.33 -25.78
CA ASP A 897 28.89 -27.83 -24.85
C ASP A 897 28.61 -27.51 -23.38
N THR A 898 27.67 -26.60 -23.11
CA THR A 898 27.23 -26.27 -21.74
C THR A 898 26.68 -27.52 -21.05
N ALA A 899 27.22 -27.90 -19.89
CA ALA A 899 26.75 -29.08 -19.16
C ALA A 899 25.49 -28.74 -18.35
N VAL A 900 24.39 -29.44 -18.62
CA VAL A 900 23.13 -29.27 -17.86
C VAL A 900 22.87 -30.54 -17.06
N TYR A 901 22.68 -30.36 -15.75
CA TYR A 901 22.39 -31.44 -14.80
C TYR A 901 20.96 -31.29 -14.29
N ASP A 902 20.10 -32.25 -14.63
CA ASP A 902 18.70 -32.25 -14.26
C ASP A 902 18.47 -33.24 -13.09
N PHE A 903 18.17 -32.71 -11.91
CA PHE A 903 17.94 -33.47 -10.68
C PHE A 903 16.44 -33.68 -10.44
N TYR A 904 15.99 -34.93 -10.54
CA TYR A 904 14.58 -35.27 -10.52
C TYR A 904 14.26 -36.48 -9.62
N ILE A 905 12.99 -36.61 -9.20
CA ILE A 905 12.47 -37.81 -8.53
C ILE A 905 11.81 -38.73 -9.56
N ASP A 906 10.84 -38.17 -10.29
CA ASP A 906 10.14 -38.79 -11.42
C ASP A 906 9.96 -37.73 -12.52
N MET A 907 10.18 -38.10 -13.78
CA MET A 907 9.86 -37.25 -14.93
C MET A 907 8.38 -37.40 -15.27
N ARG A 908 7.61 -36.32 -15.14
CA ARG A 908 6.15 -36.32 -15.36
C ARG A 908 5.79 -35.69 -16.70
N CYS A 909 6.13 -36.39 -17.78
CA CYS A 909 5.95 -35.96 -19.16
C CYS A 909 4.64 -36.54 -19.75
N PHE A 910 3.49 -36.18 -19.18
CA PHE A 910 2.21 -36.87 -19.44
C PHE A 910 1.37 -36.32 -20.61
N GLY A 911 1.71 -35.13 -21.13
CA GLY A 911 0.99 -34.49 -22.23
C GLY A 911 1.43 -34.98 -23.61
N GLU A 912 0.69 -34.61 -24.66
CA GLU A 912 1.05 -34.94 -26.04
C GLU A 912 2.39 -34.28 -26.43
N GLY A 913 3.34 -35.07 -26.93
CA GLY A 913 4.68 -34.60 -27.30
C GLY A 913 5.66 -34.42 -26.13
N TYR A 914 5.24 -34.70 -24.89
CA TYR A 914 6.04 -34.37 -23.70
C TYR A 914 7.17 -35.38 -23.48
N GLU A 915 6.90 -36.66 -23.69
CA GLU A 915 7.90 -37.74 -23.59
C GLU A 915 8.92 -37.66 -24.73
N GLU A 916 8.46 -37.31 -25.94
CA GLU A 916 9.31 -37.04 -27.09
C GLU A 916 10.24 -35.86 -26.82
N PHE A 917 9.74 -34.81 -26.18
CA PHE A 917 10.55 -33.67 -25.78
C PHE A 917 11.58 -34.05 -24.70
N TYR A 918 11.22 -34.91 -23.75
CA TYR A 918 12.17 -35.48 -22.79
C TYR A 918 13.31 -36.24 -23.49
N ARG A 919 12.96 -37.13 -24.43
CA ARG A 919 13.95 -37.88 -25.22
C ARG A 919 14.88 -36.95 -26.01
N ARG A 920 14.32 -35.91 -26.62
CA ARG A 920 15.12 -34.89 -27.32
C ARG A 920 16.15 -34.24 -26.40
N CYS A 921 15.78 -33.86 -25.18
CA CYS A 921 16.75 -33.28 -24.24
C CYS A 921 17.86 -34.29 -23.83
N GLN A 922 17.56 -35.60 -23.80
CA GLN A 922 18.59 -36.64 -23.62
C GLN A 922 19.55 -36.68 -24.80
N GLU A 923 19.02 -36.63 -26.03
CA GLU A 923 19.81 -36.60 -27.28
C GLU A 923 20.67 -35.33 -27.39
N GLU A 924 20.20 -34.20 -26.84
CA GLU A 924 20.97 -32.94 -26.73
C GLU A 924 22.06 -32.98 -25.64
N GLY A 925 22.20 -34.08 -24.92
CA GLY A 925 23.26 -34.29 -23.93
C GLY A 925 22.97 -33.69 -22.56
N THR A 926 21.71 -33.57 -22.17
CA THR A 926 21.31 -33.26 -20.78
C THR A 926 21.60 -34.45 -19.87
N ILE A 927 22.20 -34.20 -18.70
CA ILE A 927 22.55 -35.24 -17.73
C ILE A 927 21.44 -35.35 -16.70
N PHE A 928 20.64 -36.41 -16.77
CA PHE A 928 19.56 -36.66 -15.82
C PHE A 928 20.06 -37.47 -14.63
N ILE A 929 19.92 -36.92 -13.42
CA ILE A 929 20.28 -37.55 -12.15
C ILE A 929 18.99 -37.81 -11.38
N ARG A 930 18.65 -39.08 -11.18
CA ARG A 930 17.48 -39.45 -10.39
C ARG A 930 17.81 -39.34 -8.90
N GLY A 931 17.58 -38.16 -8.34
CA GLY A 931 17.83 -37.83 -6.95
C GLY A 931 17.43 -36.40 -6.62
N LYS A 932 16.77 -36.18 -5.48
CA LYS A 932 16.54 -34.83 -4.96
C LYS A 932 17.83 -34.31 -4.36
N VAL A 933 18.22 -33.07 -4.72
CA VAL A 933 19.35 -32.38 -4.07
C VAL A 933 19.00 -32.16 -2.60
N ALA A 934 19.92 -32.53 -1.72
CA ALA A 934 19.78 -32.36 -0.28
C ALA A 934 20.17 -30.95 0.17
N GLU A 935 21.28 -30.44 -0.37
CA GLU A 935 21.83 -29.11 -0.03
C GLU A 935 22.78 -28.59 -1.10
N ILE A 936 23.03 -27.28 -1.07
CA ILE A 936 23.94 -26.55 -1.93
C ILE A 936 24.97 -25.84 -1.07
N HIS A 937 26.24 -25.96 -1.45
CA HIS A 937 27.36 -25.25 -0.83
C HIS A 937 28.07 -24.38 -1.86
N GLU A 938 28.72 -23.32 -1.42
CA GLU A 938 29.57 -22.49 -2.28
C GLU A 938 31.04 -22.86 -2.04
N GLN A 939 31.83 -22.95 -3.11
CA GLN A 939 33.28 -23.19 -3.07
C GLN A 939 34.02 -22.18 -3.95
N PRO A 940 35.32 -21.92 -3.69
CA PRO A 940 36.12 -21.02 -4.54
C PRO A 940 36.05 -21.44 -6.02
N GLY A 941 35.76 -20.47 -6.89
CA GLY A 941 35.69 -20.68 -8.34
C GLY A 941 37.07 -20.73 -9.01
N ALA A 942 37.08 -21.09 -10.29
CA ALA A 942 38.27 -20.96 -11.12
C ALA A 942 38.71 -19.48 -11.23
N GLU A 943 40.00 -19.25 -11.49
CA GLU A 943 40.56 -17.89 -11.61
C GLU A 943 39.77 -17.06 -12.63
N GLY A 944 39.34 -15.86 -12.22
CA GLY A 944 38.51 -14.97 -13.04
C GLY A 944 37.02 -15.32 -13.11
N ARG A 945 36.52 -16.28 -12.32
CA ARG A 945 35.09 -16.64 -12.23
C ARG A 945 34.53 -16.50 -10.81
N PRO A 946 33.21 -16.28 -10.67
CA PRO A 946 32.56 -16.27 -9.36
C PRO A 946 32.66 -17.65 -8.68
N PRO A 947 32.41 -17.72 -7.36
CA PRO A 947 32.34 -18.98 -6.63
C PRO A 947 31.42 -20.00 -7.30
N GLU A 948 31.82 -21.28 -7.26
CA GLU A 948 31.03 -22.40 -7.80
C GLU A 948 30.03 -22.88 -6.76
N LEU A 949 28.86 -23.33 -7.22
CA LEU A 949 27.82 -23.94 -6.40
C LEU A 949 27.93 -25.47 -6.50
N VAL A 950 28.01 -26.17 -5.37
CA VAL A 950 28.10 -27.63 -5.32
C VAL A 950 26.76 -28.21 -4.89
N CYS A 951 26.06 -28.84 -5.83
CA CYS A 951 24.82 -29.57 -5.54
C CYS A 951 25.15 -30.95 -4.96
N ILE A 952 24.69 -31.22 -3.73
CA ILE A 952 24.92 -32.50 -3.04
C ILE A 952 23.62 -33.30 -3.00
N GLY A 953 23.65 -34.51 -3.52
CA GLY A 953 22.49 -35.41 -3.53
C GLY A 953 22.90 -36.88 -3.60
N GLU A 954 21.94 -37.75 -3.84
CA GLU A 954 22.14 -39.17 -4.11
C GLU A 954 21.65 -39.48 -5.52
N ASP A 955 22.48 -40.11 -6.34
CA ASP A 955 22.00 -40.76 -7.55
C ASP A 955 21.41 -42.11 -7.16
N THR A 956 20.08 -42.17 -7.10
CA THR A 956 19.34 -43.35 -6.62
C THR A 956 19.41 -44.52 -7.59
N LEU A 957 19.76 -44.30 -8.86
CA LEU A 957 19.95 -45.40 -9.82
C LEU A 957 21.32 -46.05 -9.65
N LEU A 958 22.32 -45.28 -9.17
CA LEU A 958 23.66 -45.76 -8.89
C LEU A 958 23.91 -46.10 -7.41
N GLY A 959 22.98 -45.74 -6.52
CA GLY A 959 23.09 -45.96 -5.06
C GLY A 959 24.27 -45.23 -4.42
N ARG A 960 24.66 -44.06 -4.96
CA ARG A 960 25.85 -43.32 -4.51
C ARG A 960 25.59 -41.83 -4.34
N LYS A 961 26.29 -41.23 -3.37
CA LYS A 961 26.32 -39.77 -3.20
C LYS A 961 27.00 -39.11 -4.38
N VAL A 962 26.42 -38.02 -4.88
CA VAL A 962 26.97 -37.19 -5.95
C VAL A 962 27.21 -35.77 -5.44
N LYS A 963 28.30 -35.17 -5.88
CA LYS A 963 28.64 -33.76 -5.67
C LYS A 963 28.89 -33.15 -7.04
N VAL A 964 28.02 -32.25 -7.48
CA VAL A 964 28.06 -31.69 -8.83
C VAL A 964 28.35 -30.18 -8.74
N PRO A 965 29.57 -29.74 -9.07
CA PRO A 965 29.90 -28.32 -9.11
C PRO A 965 29.31 -27.68 -10.38
N VAL A 966 28.59 -26.58 -10.20
CA VAL A 966 27.91 -25.81 -11.25
C VAL A 966 28.11 -24.32 -11.06
N ASP A 967 27.92 -23.56 -12.15
CA ASP A 967 28.04 -22.10 -12.13
C ASP A 967 26.68 -21.43 -11.82
N MET A 968 25.58 -22.14 -12.09
CA MET A 968 24.20 -21.66 -11.89
C MET A 968 23.31 -22.80 -11.39
N VAL A 969 22.38 -22.49 -10.48
CA VAL A 969 21.31 -23.39 -10.05
C VAL A 969 19.96 -22.75 -10.34
N VAL A 970 19.03 -23.51 -10.92
CA VAL A 970 17.64 -23.11 -11.12
C VAL A 970 16.72 -24.00 -10.29
N LEU A 971 15.98 -23.37 -9.38
CA LEU A 971 15.01 -23.99 -8.49
C LEU A 971 13.65 -24.06 -9.19
N CYS A 972 13.21 -25.26 -9.51
CA CYS A 972 11.89 -25.49 -10.09
C CYS A 972 10.82 -25.47 -8.98
N THR A 973 10.45 -24.25 -8.58
CA THR A 973 9.56 -23.96 -7.45
C THR A 973 8.12 -24.38 -7.70
N ALA A 974 7.42 -24.64 -6.59
CA ALA A 974 6.01 -25.03 -6.61
C ALA A 974 5.11 -23.91 -7.12
N ILE A 975 4.07 -24.30 -7.85
CA ILE A 975 2.87 -23.49 -8.05
C ILE A 975 2.02 -23.59 -6.79
N GLN A 976 1.56 -22.46 -6.28
CA GLN A 976 0.67 -22.41 -5.13
C GLN A 976 -0.51 -21.47 -5.37
N ALA A 977 -1.56 -21.67 -4.59
CA ALA A 977 -2.69 -20.75 -4.58
C ALA A 977 -2.20 -19.34 -4.22
N ARG A 978 -2.86 -18.33 -4.79
CA ARG A 978 -2.50 -16.93 -4.53
C ARG A 978 -2.63 -16.60 -3.06
N ALA A 979 -1.76 -15.72 -2.55
CA ALA A 979 -1.82 -15.28 -1.16
C ALA A 979 -3.20 -14.71 -0.75
N ASP A 980 -3.96 -14.14 -1.69
CA ASP A 980 -5.29 -13.57 -1.46
C ASP A 980 -6.48 -14.47 -1.81
N THR A 981 -6.25 -15.76 -2.11
CA THR A 981 -7.31 -16.72 -2.52
C THR A 981 -8.44 -16.81 -1.50
N ALA A 982 -8.16 -16.78 -0.20
CA ALA A 982 -9.19 -16.81 0.85
C ALA A 982 -10.05 -15.54 0.90
N ARG A 983 -9.48 -14.38 0.57
CA ARG A 983 -10.23 -13.11 0.45
C ARG A 983 -11.12 -13.14 -0.79
N VAL A 984 -10.56 -13.55 -1.93
CA VAL A 984 -11.29 -13.67 -3.20
C VAL A 984 -12.43 -14.71 -3.07
N GLY A 985 -12.17 -15.87 -2.45
CA GLY A 985 -13.19 -16.87 -2.18
C GLY A 985 -14.37 -16.34 -1.37
N ARG A 986 -14.12 -15.46 -0.38
CA ARG A 986 -15.18 -14.78 0.36
C ARG A 986 -16.00 -13.82 -0.49
N ILE A 987 -15.35 -13.04 -1.36
CA ILE A 987 -16.03 -12.09 -2.26
C ILE A 987 -16.98 -12.83 -3.21
N PHE A 988 -16.52 -13.94 -3.80
CA PHE A 988 -17.30 -14.68 -4.81
C PHE A 988 -18.12 -15.85 -4.24
N GLY A 989 -18.04 -16.10 -2.93
CA GLY A 989 -18.70 -17.23 -2.29
C GLY A 989 -18.17 -18.60 -2.72
N VAL A 990 -16.87 -18.71 -3.02
CA VAL A 990 -16.24 -19.96 -3.49
C VAL A 990 -15.41 -20.59 -2.36
N SER A 991 -15.54 -21.90 -2.20
CA SER A 991 -14.79 -22.69 -1.20
C SER A 991 -13.36 -22.98 -1.67
N GLN A 992 -12.46 -23.23 -0.71
CA GLN A 992 -11.09 -23.64 -0.99
C GLN A 992 -10.87 -25.11 -0.63
N GLY A 993 -9.99 -25.78 -1.39
CA GLY A 993 -9.51 -27.13 -1.08
C GLY A 993 -8.45 -27.13 0.01
N GLY A 994 -8.08 -28.33 0.50
CA GLY A 994 -6.99 -28.49 1.47
C GLY A 994 -5.60 -28.14 0.93
N ASP A 995 -5.48 -28.00 -0.39
CA ASP A 995 -4.31 -27.53 -1.13
C ASP A 995 -4.29 -26.00 -1.30
N GLY A 996 -5.30 -25.29 -0.79
CA GLY A 996 -5.40 -23.82 -0.80
C GLY A 996 -6.04 -23.21 -2.05
N PHE A 997 -6.20 -23.98 -3.13
CA PHE A 997 -6.84 -23.51 -4.38
C PHE A 997 -8.36 -23.49 -4.29
N PHE A 998 -9.05 -22.94 -5.29
CA PHE A 998 -10.51 -22.99 -5.35
C PHE A 998 -11.02 -24.41 -5.62
N LEU A 999 -12.05 -24.79 -4.88
CA LEU A 999 -12.64 -26.12 -4.92
C LEU A 999 -13.77 -26.18 -5.96
N GLU A 1000 -13.68 -27.13 -6.89
CA GLU A 1000 -14.79 -27.46 -7.79
C GLU A 1000 -15.93 -28.21 -7.09
N GLU A 1001 -17.11 -28.19 -7.70
CA GLU A 1001 -18.29 -28.93 -7.22
C GLU A 1001 -18.04 -30.45 -7.26
N HIS A 1002 -17.45 -30.96 -8.34
CA HIS A 1002 -17.04 -32.35 -8.41
C HIS A 1002 -15.88 -32.57 -9.41
N PRO A 1003 -14.80 -33.29 -9.05
CA PRO A 1003 -13.57 -33.42 -9.86
C PRO A 1003 -13.78 -33.96 -11.28
N LYS A 1004 -14.87 -34.68 -11.53
CA LYS A 1004 -15.16 -35.32 -12.84
C LYS A 1004 -16.47 -34.92 -13.49
N LEU A 1005 -17.48 -34.60 -12.68
CA LEU A 1005 -18.85 -34.38 -13.18
C LEU A 1005 -19.13 -32.90 -13.40
N ALA A 1006 -18.50 -32.06 -12.58
CA ALA A 1006 -18.65 -30.62 -12.60
C ALA A 1006 -17.30 -29.95 -12.28
N PRO A 1007 -16.24 -30.26 -13.05
CA PRO A 1007 -14.87 -29.83 -12.71
C PRO A 1007 -14.65 -28.32 -12.83
N LEU A 1008 -15.59 -27.61 -13.45
CA LEU A 1008 -15.56 -26.16 -13.70
C LEU A 1008 -16.56 -25.39 -12.84
N ASN A 1009 -17.52 -26.11 -12.24
CA ASN A 1009 -18.55 -25.52 -11.40
C ASN A 1009 -18.00 -25.34 -10.00
N THR A 1010 -18.54 -24.36 -9.27
CA THR A 1010 -18.33 -24.23 -7.83
C THR A 1010 -19.61 -24.62 -7.09
N ALA A 1011 -19.54 -24.74 -5.77
CA ALA A 1011 -20.75 -24.88 -4.94
C ALA A 1011 -21.71 -23.68 -5.04
N THR A 1012 -21.23 -22.54 -5.56
CA THR A 1012 -22.04 -21.36 -5.83
C THR A 1012 -22.48 -21.36 -7.28
N ASP A 1013 -23.76 -21.67 -7.48
CA ASP A 1013 -24.40 -21.66 -8.80
C ASP A 1013 -24.16 -20.33 -9.53
N GLY A 1014 -23.72 -20.41 -10.81
CA GLY A 1014 -23.42 -19.25 -11.64
C GLY A 1014 -21.99 -18.72 -11.53
N VAL A 1015 -21.15 -19.31 -10.66
CA VAL A 1015 -19.71 -19.00 -10.54
C VAL A 1015 -18.89 -20.23 -10.97
N PHE A 1016 -17.99 -20.01 -11.93
CA PHE A 1016 -17.16 -21.05 -12.56
C PHE A 1016 -15.66 -20.81 -12.35
N LEU A 1017 -14.85 -21.85 -12.53
CA LEU A 1017 -13.39 -21.81 -12.40
C LEU A 1017 -12.70 -22.06 -13.74
N ALA A 1018 -11.62 -21.35 -14.00
CA ALA A 1018 -10.74 -21.55 -15.15
C ALA A 1018 -9.26 -21.31 -14.82
N GLY A 1019 -8.40 -22.25 -15.17
CA GLY A 1019 -6.95 -22.15 -15.05
C GLY A 1019 -6.42 -22.37 -13.65
N CYS A 1020 -5.19 -21.92 -13.43
CA CYS A 1020 -4.39 -22.30 -12.26
C CYS A 1020 -4.93 -21.84 -10.90
N CYS A 1021 -6.03 -21.08 -10.85
CA CYS A 1021 -6.70 -20.76 -9.60
C CYS A 1021 -7.42 -21.97 -8.98
N GLN A 1022 -7.68 -23.02 -9.76
CA GLN A 1022 -8.24 -24.29 -9.26
C GLN A 1022 -7.15 -25.29 -8.85
N LYS A 1023 -6.05 -25.38 -9.62
CA LYS A 1023 -4.95 -26.34 -9.39
C LYS A 1023 -3.78 -26.06 -10.34
N PRO A 1024 -2.58 -26.59 -10.09
CA PRO A 1024 -1.48 -26.47 -11.05
C PRO A 1024 -1.80 -27.11 -12.41
N MET A 1025 -1.64 -26.35 -13.50
CA MET A 1025 -1.91 -26.77 -14.89
C MET A 1025 -0.92 -26.12 -15.85
N ASP A 1026 -0.71 -26.76 -17.01
CA ASP A 1026 0.01 -26.15 -18.14
C ASP A 1026 -0.93 -25.26 -18.97
N ILE A 1027 -0.37 -24.62 -20.01
CA ILE A 1027 -1.11 -23.70 -20.87
C ILE A 1027 -2.22 -24.42 -21.65
N PRO A 1028 -2.00 -25.56 -22.33
CA PRO A 1028 -3.06 -26.29 -23.03
C PRO A 1028 -4.23 -26.72 -22.13
N ASP A 1029 -3.96 -27.28 -20.95
CA ASP A 1029 -5.01 -27.64 -19.98
C ASP A 1029 -5.79 -26.38 -19.56
N THR A 1030 -5.08 -25.27 -19.30
CA THR A 1030 -5.67 -24.00 -18.88
C THR A 1030 -6.58 -23.38 -19.96
N VAL A 1031 -6.15 -23.40 -21.22
CA VAL A 1031 -6.93 -22.91 -22.37
C VAL A 1031 -8.18 -23.77 -22.56
N SER A 1032 -8.02 -25.10 -22.54
CA SER A 1032 -9.13 -26.04 -22.67
C SER A 1032 -10.18 -25.85 -21.56
N GLN A 1033 -9.70 -25.60 -20.33
CA GLN A 1033 -10.56 -25.34 -19.20
C GLN A 1033 -11.33 -24.02 -19.33
N ALA A 1034 -10.66 -22.97 -19.79
CA ALA A 1034 -11.27 -21.67 -20.02
C ALA A 1034 -12.42 -21.75 -21.02
N SER A 1035 -12.23 -22.45 -22.14
CA SER A 1035 -13.30 -22.70 -23.11
C SER A 1035 -14.47 -23.50 -22.53
N GLY A 1036 -14.17 -24.49 -21.68
CA GLY A 1036 -15.19 -25.21 -20.93
C GLY A 1036 -15.99 -24.32 -19.99
N ALA A 1037 -15.33 -23.38 -19.29
CA ALA A 1037 -15.97 -22.45 -18.36
C ALA A 1037 -16.83 -21.42 -19.11
N ALA A 1038 -16.33 -20.91 -20.25
CA ALA A 1038 -17.10 -20.08 -21.17
C ALA A 1038 -18.37 -20.80 -21.65
N ALA A 1039 -18.26 -22.06 -22.07
CA ALA A 1039 -19.41 -22.86 -22.48
C ALA A 1039 -20.45 -23.04 -21.35
N LYS A 1040 -20.02 -23.23 -20.10
CA LYS A 1040 -20.91 -23.31 -18.94
C LYS A 1040 -21.62 -21.99 -18.65
N ALA A 1041 -20.91 -20.87 -18.73
CA ALA A 1041 -21.47 -19.53 -18.56
C ALA A 1041 -22.48 -19.20 -19.66
N LEU A 1042 -22.12 -19.43 -20.93
CA LEU A 1042 -22.99 -19.26 -22.09
C LEU A 1042 -24.24 -20.15 -22.00
N ALA A 1043 -24.12 -21.40 -21.55
CA ALA A 1043 -25.27 -22.28 -21.37
C ALA A 1043 -26.32 -21.73 -20.38
N LEU A 1044 -25.91 -20.96 -19.37
CA LEU A 1044 -26.84 -20.25 -18.48
C LEU A 1044 -27.49 -19.08 -19.18
N VAL A 1045 -26.71 -18.26 -19.89
CA VAL A 1045 -27.20 -17.09 -20.61
C VAL A 1045 -28.20 -17.46 -21.70
N VAL A 1046 -27.88 -18.46 -22.53
CA VAL A 1046 -28.74 -18.93 -23.63
C VAL A 1046 -30.07 -19.50 -23.13
N ARG A 1047 -30.09 -20.13 -21.94
CA ARG A 1047 -31.35 -20.57 -21.32
C ARG A 1047 -32.26 -19.39 -20.96
N GLY A 1048 -31.69 -18.21 -20.69
CA GLY A 1048 -32.40 -16.98 -20.34
C GLY A 1048 -33.16 -17.00 -19.02
N LYS A 1049 -33.32 -18.18 -18.39
CA LYS A 1049 -34.00 -18.40 -17.12
C LYS A 1049 -33.32 -19.50 -16.33
N VAL A 1050 -33.32 -19.37 -15.01
CA VAL A 1050 -32.80 -20.36 -14.06
C VAL A 1050 -33.78 -20.62 -12.93
N ASP A 1051 -33.84 -21.86 -12.47
CA ASP A 1051 -34.64 -22.23 -11.30
C ASP A 1051 -33.87 -21.87 -10.03
N VAL A 1052 -34.45 -20.98 -9.22
CA VAL A 1052 -33.97 -20.64 -7.88
C VAL A 1052 -34.55 -21.65 -6.89
N ALA A 1053 -33.68 -22.22 -6.05
CA ALA A 1053 -34.07 -23.18 -5.03
C ALA A 1053 -35.16 -22.57 -4.11
N PRO A 1054 -36.29 -23.26 -3.89
CA PRO A 1054 -37.38 -22.80 -3.04
C PRO A 1054 -37.14 -23.05 -1.55
N THR A 1055 -35.95 -23.52 -1.18
CA THR A 1055 -35.51 -23.72 0.22
C THR A 1055 -35.10 -22.40 0.86
N ILE A 1056 -35.87 -21.35 0.63
CA ILE A 1056 -35.62 -19.99 1.13
C ILE A 1056 -36.20 -19.81 2.54
N SER A 1057 -35.73 -18.78 3.24
CA SER A 1057 -36.37 -18.34 4.47
C SER A 1057 -37.69 -17.61 4.18
N TRP A 1058 -38.66 -17.78 5.08
CA TRP A 1058 -39.92 -17.04 5.11
C TRP A 1058 -40.15 -16.53 6.54
N ILE A 1059 -40.63 -15.30 6.68
CA ILE A 1059 -40.98 -14.72 7.97
C ILE A 1059 -42.50 -14.63 8.03
N ASP A 1060 -43.07 -15.34 9.00
CA ASP A 1060 -44.51 -15.33 9.27
C ASP A 1060 -44.92 -13.97 9.85
N PRO A 1061 -45.71 -13.15 9.12
CA PRO A 1061 -46.08 -11.81 9.57
C PRO A 1061 -46.98 -11.83 10.80
N ASP A 1062 -47.70 -12.93 11.05
CA ASP A 1062 -48.62 -13.04 12.19
C ASP A 1062 -47.88 -13.38 13.50
N VAL A 1063 -46.63 -13.86 13.38
CA VAL A 1063 -45.76 -14.22 14.52
C VAL A 1063 -44.60 -13.23 14.68
N CYS A 1064 -44.28 -12.46 13.64
CA CYS A 1064 -43.19 -11.51 13.66
C CYS A 1064 -43.50 -10.34 14.61
N ILE A 1065 -42.64 -10.15 15.61
CA ILE A 1065 -42.76 -9.04 16.57
C ILE A 1065 -41.98 -7.79 16.14
N GLY A 1066 -41.48 -7.75 14.91
CA GLY A 1066 -40.77 -6.59 14.37
C GLY A 1066 -39.41 -6.26 15.01
N CYS A 1067 -38.76 -7.22 15.67
CA CYS A 1067 -37.49 -6.97 16.40
C CYS A 1067 -36.25 -6.66 15.53
N GLN A 1068 -36.35 -6.82 14.20
CA GLN A 1068 -35.30 -6.53 13.20
C GLN A 1068 -33.97 -7.30 13.34
N VAL A 1069 -33.79 -8.16 14.34
CA VAL A 1069 -32.57 -8.97 14.56
C VAL A 1069 -32.16 -9.75 13.30
N CYS A 1070 -33.14 -10.28 12.56
CA CYS A 1070 -32.88 -11.07 11.35
C CYS A 1070 -32.19 -10.29 10.22
N ILE A 1071 -32.31 -8.95 10.18
CA ILE A 1071 -31.75 -8.12 9.11
C ILE A 1071 -30.22 -8.17 9.15
N GLY A 1072 -29.62 -7.92 10.32
CA GLY A 1072 -28.16 -7.97 10.51
C GLY A 1072 -27.55 -9.37 10.40
N LEU A 1073 -28.38 -10.42 10.48
CA LEU A 1073 -27.93 -11.82 10.35
C LEU A 1073 -27.88 -12.31 8.90
N CYS A 1074 -28.51 -11.59 7.96
CA CYS A 1074 -28.56 -12.03 6.57
C CYS A 1074 -27.31 -11.55 5.80
N PRO A 1075 -26.40 -12.46 5.39
CA PRO A 1075 -25.20 -12.05 4.66
C PRO A 1075 -25.50 -11.63 3.20
N TYR A 1076 -26.75 -11.79 2.75
CA TYR A 1076 -27.19 -11.51 1.38
C TYR A 1076 -28.15 -10.32 1.29
N THR A 1077 -28.31 -9.57 2.40
CA THR A 1077 -29.26 -8.44 2.52
C THR A 1077 -30.68 -8.76 2.03
N ALA A 1078 -31.08 -10.03 2.16
CA ALA A 1078 -32.34 -10.54 1.65
C ALA A 1078 -33.53 -10.23 2.57
N ILE A 1079 -33.35 -9.53 3.69
CA ILE A 1079 -34.40 -9.27 4.67
C ILE A 1079 -34.48 -7.76 4.91
N GLU A 1080 -35.68 -7.22 4.73
CA GLU A 1080 -35.98 -5.80 4.96
C GLU A 1080 -37.07 -5.65 6.02
N PHE A 1081 -37.23 -4.44 6.57
CA PHE A 1081 -38.30 -4.12 7.49
C PHE A 1081 -39.43 -3.41 6.74
N ASP A 1082 -40.65 -3.93 6.84
CA ASP A 1082 -41.84 -3.26 6.32
C ASP A 1082 -42.42 -2.37 7.43
N ASP A 1083 -42.07 -1.08 7.40
CA ASP A 1083 -42.52 -0.09 8.39
C ASP A 1083 -44.04 0.03 8.49
N ARG A 1084 -44.77 -0.25 7.39
CA ARG A 1084 -46.24 -0.15 7.38
C ARG A 1084 -46.88 -1.31 8.13
N ARG A 1085 -46.29 -2.49 8.04
CA ARG A 1085 -46.80 -3.71 8.68
C ARG A 1085 -46.16 -3.99 10.03
N GLY A 1086 -45.04 -3.34 10.35
CA GLY A 1086 -44.28 -3.57 11.58
C GLY A 1086 -43.58 -4.93 11.63
N VAL A 1087 -43.29 -5.54 10.47
CA VAL A 1087 -42.72 -6.90 10.37
C VAL A 1087 -41.54 -6.93 9.40
N SER A 1088 -40.64 -7.90 9.59
CA SER A 1088 -39.57 -8.16 8.62
C SER A 1088 -40.06 -9.05 7.48
N VAL A 1089 -39.61 -8.76 6.25
CA VAL A 1089 -40.02 -9.47 5.03
C VAL A 1089 -38.77 -9.99 4.31
N VAL A 1090 -38.86 -11.20 3.77
CA VAL A 1090 -37.76 -11.82 3.01
C VAL A 1090 -37.95 -11.59 1.51
N ASN A 1091 -36.95 -10.99 0.87
CA ASN A 1091 -36.80 -11.00 -0.56
C ASN A 1091 -36.39 -12.40 -1.03
N ALA A 1092 -37.37 -13.14 -1.54
CA ALA A 1092 -37.22 -14.51 -2.00
C ALA A 1092 -36.18 -14.70 -3.14
N ALA A 1093 -35.88 -13.65 -3.91
CA ALA A 1093 -34.88 -13.73 -4.98
C ALA A 1093 -33.45 -13.71 -4.42
N LEU A 1094 -33.22 -12.95 -3.35
CA LEU A 1094 -31.89 -12.81 -2.72
C LEU A 1094 -31.61 -13.91 -1.68
N CYS A 1095 -32.65 -14.50 -1.09
CA CYS A 1095 -32.49 -15.47 -0.03
C CYS A 1095 -31.85 -16.78 -0.55
N LYS A 1096 -30.72 -17.17 0.04
CA LYS A 1096 -30.02 -18.43 -0.27
C LYS A 1096 -30.40 -19.60 0.63
N GLY A 1097 -31.35 -19.42 1.55
CA GLY A 1097 -31.79 -20.49 2.43
C GLY A 1097 -30.79 -20.94 3.49
N CYS A 1098 -29.83 -20.08 3.87
CA CYS A 1098 -28.79 -20.45 4.85
C CYS A 1098 -29.34 -20.79 6.25
N GLY A 1099 -30.56 -20.36 6.57
CA GLY A 1099 -31.24 -20.66 7.83
C GLY A 1099 -30.79 -19.79 9.02
N SER A 1100 -29.79 -18.91 8.88
CA SER A 1100 -29.29 -18.07 10.00
C SER A 1100 -30.39 -17.27 10.67
N CYS A 1101 -31.26 -16.62 9.89
CA CYS A 1101 -32.38 -15.86 10.46
C CYS A 1101 -33.40 -16.76 11.17
N SER A 1102 -33.59 -18.01 10.74
CA SER A 1102 -34.50 -18.96 11.36
C SER A 1102 -33.97 -19.48 12.69
N GLY A 1103 -32.66 -19.78 12.76
CA GLY A 1103 -32.03 -20.28 13.99
C GLY A 1103 -31.98 -19.26 15.14
N PHE A 1104 -32.00 -17.96 14.83
CA PHE A 1104 -31.88 -16.88 15.82
C PHE A 1104 -33.19 -16.11 16.08
N CYS A 1105 -34.27 -16.39 15.36
CA CYS A 1105 -35.50 -15.61 15.50
C CYS A 1105 -36.14 -15.85 16.87
N PRO A 1106 -36.22 -14.84 17.74
CA PRO A 1106 -36.69 -15.04 19.11
C PRO A 1106 -38.18 -15.36 19.20
N SER A 1107 -38.99 -14.89 18.24
CA SER A 1107 -40.42 -15.23 18.17
C SER A 1107 -40.72 -16.51 17.41
N GLY A 1108 -39.72 -17.13 16.77
CA GLY A 1108 -39.92 -18.29 15.88
C GLY A 1108 -40.65 -17.97 14.56
N ALA A 1109 -40.82 -16.68 14.24
CA ALA A 1109 -41.47 -16.22 13.00
C ALA A 1109 -40.67 -16.58 11.73
N ALA A 1110 -39.34 -16.52 11.80
CA ALA A 1110 -38.48 -16.86 10.66
C ALA A 1110 -38.31 -18.39 10.56
N ARG A 1111 -38.63 -18.94 9.39
CA ARG A 1111 -38.56 -20.38 9.09
C ARG A 1111 -37.79 -20.59 7.79
N SER A 1112 -36.90 -21.59 7.75
CA SER A 1112 -36.28 -22.04 6.50
C SER A 1112 -37.12 -23.13 5.85
N MET A 1113 -37.57 -22.92 4.61
CA MET A 1113 -38.36 -23.92 3.88
C MET A 1113 -37.50 -25.16 3.63
N HIS A 1114 -38.10 -26.35 3.79
CA HIS A 1114 -37.41 -27.66 3.74
C HIS A 1114 -36.52 -27.99 4.96
N PHE A 1115 -36.39 -27.07 5.91
CA PHE A 1115 -35.66 -27.23 7.17
C PHE A 1115 -36.46 -26.66 8.35
N LYS A 1116 -37.78 -26.90 8.38
CA LYS A 1116 -38.66 -26.45 9.45
C LYS A 1116 -38.32 -27.17 10.76
N PRO A 1117 -38.55 -26.56 11.95
CA PRO A 1117 -38.28 -27.21 13.23
C PRO A 1117 -38.86 -28.63 13.34
N GLN A 1118 -40.12 -28.83 12.94
CA GLN A 1118 -40.77 -30.14 12.98
C GLN A 1118 -40.07 -31.19 12.08
N GLN A 1119 -39.52 -30.78 10.94
CA GLN A 1119 -38.77 -31.67 10.04
C GLN A 1119 -37.44 -32.09 10.67
N ILE A 1120 -36.74 -31.14 11.31
CA ILE A 1120 -35.45 -31.40 11.99
C ILE A 1120 -35.64 -32.22 13.26
N PHE A 1121 -36.64 -31.91 14.09
CA PHE A 1121 -36.93 -32.71 15.27
C PHE A 1121 -37.36 -34.13 14.91
N ALA A 1122 -38.17 -34.32 13.85
CA ALA A 1122 -38.49 -35.66 13.37
C ALA A 1122 -37.24 -36.42 12.88
N GLU A 1123 -36.29 -35.75 12.23
CA GLU A 1123 -35.00 -36.35 11.86
C GLU A 1123 -34.23 -36.83 13.09
N ILE A 1124 -34.20 -36.02 14.16
CA ILE A 1124 -33.55 -36.34 15.44
C ILE A 1124 -34.27 -37.48 16.16
N ASP A 1125 -35.60 -37.46 16.24
CA ASP A 1125 -36.41 -38.51 16.85
C ASP A 1125 -36.16 -39.85 16.14
N GLY A 1126 -36.11 -39.85 14.80
CA GLY A 1126 -35.77 -41.03 14.02
C GLY A 1126 -34.38 -41.59 14.34
N ILE A 1127 -33.40 -40.74 14.66
CA ILE A 1127 -32.07 -41.18 15.12
C ILE A 1127 -32.17 -41.76 16.54
N ILE A 1128 -32.78 -41.03 17.49
CA ILE A 1128 -32.85 -41.41 18.90
C ILE A 1128 -33.61 -42.73 19.07
N ASP A 1129 -34.79 -42.83 18.48
CA ASP A 1129 -35.64 -44.04 18.54
C ASP A 1129 -34.90 -45.25 17.96
N THR A 1130 -34.15 -45.02 16.88
CA THR A 1130 -33.36 -46.09 16.24
C THR A 1130 -32.17 -46.46 17.12
N ILE A 1131 -31.40 -45.52 17.66
CA ILE A 1131 -30.30 -45.84 18.60
C ILE A 1131 -30.83 -46.64 19.79
N CYS A 1132 -32.02 -46.34 20.31
CA CYS A 1132 -32.63 -47.14 21.37
C CYS A 1132 -33.07 -48.55 20.92
N ALA A 1133 -33.36 -48.76 19.63
CA ALA A 1133 -33.86 -50.01 19.06
C ALA A 1133 -32.79 -50.93 18.44
N VAL A 1134 -31.72 -50.36 17.87
CA VAL A 1134 -30.55 -51.08 17.34
C VAL A 1134 -29.33 -50.98 18.27
N GLY A 1135 -29.33 -50.11 19.27
CA GLY A 1135 -28.20 -49.90 20.17
C GLY A 1135 -27.98 -51.04 21.18
N ARG A 1136 -26.71 -51.40 21.31
CA ARG A 1136 -26.09 -51.97 22.52
C ARG A 1136 -25.82 -50.87 23.53
#